data_AF-A0A6P0TXR5-F1
#
_entry.id   AF-A0A6P0TXR5-F1
#
_cell.length_a   1.000
_cell.length_b   1.000
_cell.length_c   1.000
_cell.angle_alpha   90.00
_cell.angle_beta   90.00
_cell.angle_gamma   90.00
#
_symmetry.space_group_name_H-M   'P 1'
#
loop_
_entity.id
_entity.type
_entity.pdbx_description
1 polymer ?
#
loop_
_entity_poly.entity_id
_entity_poly.type
_entity_poly.pdbx_seq_one_letter_code
_entity_poly.pdbx_strand_id
1 'polypeptide(L)'
;RIALCITLVLIAQHFAKKKILAEDEKNLFLLRLAVGIGTLGGTCFKDANLTDADFSHAILKSTNFRFANATRTFWRQTKYLKFARVETTILDDSKVRELLITGYGKDQEYIGANLRGANLISTNLSNANFKLADLGEASLKAANLNNANLTETLAIGTNFTTAQMSGTCLEGWNIDHSTILDNIESKYIYLLEKPKPETDDRERRPSSGYFQAGDFTKLFQEVLDTVDLIFRNGVDAKAFMSSFQQVQGENQDIPMKIRGMENKGDGVVVITIDVPPETDKEKIHQRFFQFYDENLRVLEEKYQKELQQIKRHINQNLQESEIKHQIELAEIKKQNTRSEEQKDYMMSLVNQIFQKSTSANYLVTLNFAGGNFATGFPVIRANIWSDGHPLPISFTSKLPPNLKIPQLYNHWSQKYEQLREYYGNLDLLPRIKPKQQQTTNFSKKDIEKEVQKIILEIRELEKEWRLLLNNWLNESNFNKIEKELRTRFNLSDKVRLIIQSENILMQHIPWHLWNFCSDYKSAETAIGLPEANRMEKLNTAREKIRILAIFGNDERINIEADKQYLSSLSREAEILPLVKPSRQELDEKLWDEKGWDIICFSGHSESKADGSTGCFYLGNETKMTIEELENALVTTIRKGLQLAIFNSCDGLGLARQLAKLHIPAIIVMREEVADVVAQKFLQDFLELFSSGKSLYISVREAREKLQIMEDKFPGASWLPVICQNSAEVPPSFQCGHLARQ
;
A
#
# COMPACT_ATOMS: atom_id res chain seq x y z
N ARG A 1 -10.58 50.25 5.99
CA ARG A 1 -10.30 49.13 5.05
C ARG A 1 -8.98 49.33 4.32
N ILE A 2 -8.79 50.42 3.57
CA ILE A 2 -7.50 50.74 2.89
C ILE A 2 -6.34 50.83 3.91
N ALA A 3 -6.53 51.53 5.03
CA ALA A 3 -5.51 51.64 6.08
C ALA A 3 -5.12 50.28 6.69
N LEU A 4 -6.08 49.34 6.83
CA LEU A 4 -5.86 47.99 7.35
C LEU A 4 -5.08 47.11 6.36
N CYS A 5 -5.38 47.25 5.06
CA CYS A 5 -4.61 46.60 4.01
C CYS A 5 -3.17 47.14 3.96
N ILE A 6 -2.98 48.46 4.12
CA ILE A 6 -1.64 49.06 4.17
C ILE A 6 -0.86 48.59 5.41
N THR A 7 -1.51 48.48 6.57
CA THR A 7 -0.86 47.95 7.78
C THR A 7 -0.50 46.47 7.62
N LEU A 8 -1.39 45.65 7.05
CA LEU A 8 -1.11 44.24 6.76
C LEU A 8 0.02 44.07 5.75
N VAL A 9 0.10 44.94 4.73
CA VAL A 9 1.21 44.96 3.75
C VAL A 9 2.53 45.34 4.42
N LEU A 10 2.53 46.36 5.29
CA LEU A 10 3.73 46.80 6.01
C LEU A 10 4.19 45.75 7.04
N ILE A 11 3.25 45.08 7.72
CA ILE A 11 3.52 43.98 8.65
C ILE A 11 4.06 42.77 7.88
N ALA A 12 3.45 42.40 6.76
CA ALA A 12 3.92 41.31 5.91
C ALA A 12 5.32 41.60 5.35
N GLN A 13 5.58 42.82 4.86
CA GLN A 13 6.92 43.24 4.40
C GLN A 13 7.96 43.27 5.52
N HIS A 14 7.57 43.66 6.74
CA HIS A 14 8.46 43.68 7.91
C HIS A 14 8.80 42.28 8.44
N PHE A 15 7.81 41.39 8.53
CA PHE A 15 8.00 39.97 8.91
C PHE A 15 8.81 39.21 7.86
N ALA A 16 8.52 39.47 6.58
CA ALA A 16 9.26 38.95 5.45
C ALA A 16 10.75 39.33 5.56
N LYS A 17 11.09 40.61 5.78
CA LYS A 17 12.50 41.07 5.89
C LYS A 17 13.32 40.36 6.98
N LYS A 18 12.69 39.87 8.06
CA LYS A 18 13.39 39.29 9.23
C LYS A 18 13.45 37.76 9.25
N LYS A 19 12.62 37.05 8.46
CA LYS A 19 12.56 35.57 8.41
C LYS A 19 12.85 34.94 7.04
N ILE A 20 12.98 35.73 5.97
CA ILE A 20 13.22 35.28 4.57
C ILE A 20 14.59 34.61 4.31
N LEU A 21 15.47 34.53 5.30
CA LEU A 21 16.80 33.92 5.13
C LEU A 21 16.79 32.39 5.16
N ALA A 22 15.68 31.76 5.53
CA ALA A 22 15.48 30.31 5.40
C ALA A 22 14.13 30.08 4.71
N GLU A 23 14.10 29.39 3.56
CA GLU A 23 12.89 28.87 2.93
C GLU A 23 12.29 27.75 3.81
N ASP A 24 11.79 28.12 4.99
CA ASP A 24 11.16 27.22 5.95
C ASP A 24 9.75 26.85 5.44
N GLU A 25 9.53 25.57 5.13
CA GLU A 25 8.29 25.03 4.53
C GLU A 25 7.02 25.48 5.27
N LYS A 26 7.10 25.70 6.58
CA LYS A 26 5.98 26.16 7.42
C LYS A 26 5.44 27.54 7.06
N ASN A 27 6.19 28.36 6.32
CA ASN A 27 5.81 29.75 6.01
C ASN A 27 5.64 30.02 4.50
N LEU A 28 5.69 28.99 3.65
CA LEU A 28 5.62 29.13 2.18
C LEU A 28 4.34 29.83 1.71
N PHE A 29 3.22 29.59 2.38
CA PHE A 29 1.93 30.24 2.12
C PHE A 29 1.98 31.76 2.39
N LEU A 30 2.57 32.18 3.52
CA LEU A 30 2.71 33.59 3.87
C LEU A 30 3.66 34.32 2.91
N LEU A 31 4.74 33.66 2.48
CA LEU A 31 5.65 34.18 1.47
C LEU A 31 4.95 34.38 0.12
N ARG A 32 4.21 33.36 -0.36
CA ARG A 32 3.43 33.44 -1.62
C ARG A 32 2.35 34.52 -1.56
N LEU A 33 1.68 34.69 -0.42
CA LEU A 33 0.71 35.77 -0.22
C LEU A 33 1.38 37.15 -0.24
N ALA A 34 2.52 37.31 0.44
CA ALA A 34 3.26 38.57 0.47
C ALA A 34 3.83 38.96 -0.91
N VAL A 35 4.38 38.00 -1.65
CA VAL A 35 4.82 38.18 -3.05
C VAL A 35 3.64 38.47 -3.96
N GLY A 36 2.52 37.77 -3.78
CA GLY A 36 1.28 38.00 -4.52
C GLY A 36 0.73 39.41 -4.37
N ILE A 37 0.77 39.98 -3.16
CA ILE A 37 0.36 41.36 -2.92
C ILE A 37 1.44 42.34 -3.43
N GLY A 38 2.72 42.05 -3.22
CA GLY A 38 3.84 42.90 -3.62
C GLY A 38 4.06 43.02 -5.13
N THR A 39 3.40 42.19 -5.93
CA THR A 39 3.44 42.19 -7.40
C THR A 39 2.21 42.88 -8.01
N LEU A 40 1.24 43.32 -7.19
CA LEU A 40 0.11 44.15 -7.65
C LEU A 40 0.64 45.49 -8.19
N GLY A 41 0.42 45.75 -9.48
CA GLY A 41 0.90 46.95 -10.17
C GLY A 41 2.37 46.90 -10.61
N GLY A 42 3.05 45.75 -10.48
CA GLY A 42 4.38 45.51 -11.02
C GLY A 42 4.37 45.00 -12.47
N THR A 43 5.56 44.70 -13.01
CA THR A 43 5.71 44.19 -14.39
C THR A 43 5.04 42.81 -14.53
N CYS A 44 4.25 42.61 -15.59
CA CYS A 44 3.49 41.39 -15.79
C CYS A 44 3.84 40.73 -17.14
N PHE A 45 4.44 39.54 -17.05
CA PHE A 45 4.67 38.60 -18.15
C PHE A 45 3.74 37.39 -18.06
N LYS A 46 2.63 37.49 -17.34
CA LYS A 46 1.65 36.41 -17.23
C LYS A 46 1.18 35.99 -18.63
N ASP A 47 1.14 34.68 -18.89
CA ASP A 47 0.76 34.08 -20.17
C ASP A 47 1.66 34.48 -21.37
N ALA A 48 2.79 35.17 -21.14
CA ALA A 48 3.67 35.62 -22.21
C ALA A 48 4.54 34.48 -22.74
N ASN A 49 4.86 34.51 -24.03
CA ASN A 49 5.92 33.67 -24.59
C ASN A 49 7.27 34.38 -24.40
N LEU A 50 8.11 33.85 -23.51
CA LEU A 50 9.45 34.35 -23.20
C LEU A 50 10.54 33.43 -23.76
N THR A 51 10.19 32.63 -24.77
CA THR A 51 11.12 31.68 -25.37
C THR A 51 12.37 32.39 -25.86
N ASP A 52 13.55 31.91 -25.44
CA ASP A 52 14.86 32.49 -25.75
C ASP A 52 15.08 33.95 -25.29
N ALA A 53 14.17 34.52 -24.48
CA ALA A 53 14.32 35.88 -23.95
C ALA A 53 15.49 35.98 -22.96
N ASP A 54 16.17 37.13 -22.93
CA ASP A 54 17.31 37.36 -22.03
C ASP A 54 16.95 38.29 -20.87
N PHE A 55 16.90 37.72 -19.66
CA PHE A 55 16.74 38.45 -18.40
C PHE A 55 18.04 38.51 -17.60
N SER A 56 19.18 38.16 -18.17
CA SER A 56 20.44 38.14 -17.44
C SER A 56 20.72 39.50 -16.79
N HIS A 57 21.14 39.47 -15.53
CA HIS A 57 21.35 40.64 -14.68
C HIS A 57 20.11 41.52 -14.39
N ALA A 58 18.92 41.18 -14.89
CA ALA A 58 17.72 41.97 -14.69
C ALA A 58 17.32 42.02 -13.21
N ILE A 59 16.69 43.14 -12.83
CA ILE A 59 16.09 43.33 -11.51
C ILE A 59 14.61 42.95 -11.63
N LEU A 60 14.24 41.78 -11.11
CA LEU A 60 12.92 41.19 -11.26
C LEU A 60 12.11 41.19 -9.95
N LYS A 61 12.27 42.25 -9.16
CA LYS A 61 11.42 42.46 -7.98
C LYS A 61 9.99 42.78 -8.44
N SER A 62 9.00 42.23 -7.75
CA SER A 62 7.59 42.54 -8.03
C SER A 62 7.12 42.18 -9.45
N THR A 63 7.75 41.21 -10.10
CA THR A 63 7.38 40.75 -11.46
C THR A 63 6.46 39.55 -11.39
N ASN A 64 5.52 39.43 -12.34
CA ASN A 64 4.64 38.27 -12.46
C ASN A 64 4.92 37.46 -13.73
N PHE A 65 5.38 36.22 -13.59
CA PHE A 65 5.67 35.26 -14.65
C PHE A 65 4.68 34.10 -14.74
N ARG A 66 3.59 34.11 -13.96
CA ARG A 66 2.66 32.97 -13.92
C ARG A 66 2.19 32.57 -15.34
N PHE A 67 2.23 31.28 -15.63
CA PHE A 67 1.86 30.70 -16.93
C PHE A 67 2.67 31.21 -18.13
N ALA A 68 3.76 31.94 -17.92
CA ALA A 68 4.66 32.31 -19.01
C ALA A 68 5.37 31.07 -19.55
N ASN A 69 5.53 30.99 -20.88
CA ASN A 69 6.43 30.02 -21.48
C ASN A 69 7.86 30.55 -21.33
N ALA A 70 8.64 29.93 -20.45
CA ALA A 70 10.03 30.30 -20.13
C ALA A 70 11.08 29.39 -20.78
N THR A 71 10.74 28.73 -21.89
CA THR A 71 11.65 27.82 -22.60
C THR A 71 12.89 28.57 -23.08
N ARG A 72 14.06 28.07 -22.68
CA ARG A 72 15.41 28.59 -22.98
C ARG A 72 15.64 30.05 -22.59
N THR A 73 14.79 30.62 -21.73
CA THR A 73 14.96 31.97 -21.20
C THR A 73 16.23 32.06 -20.34
N PHE A 74 17.00 33.14 -20.48
CA PHE A 74 18.24 33.35 -19.73
C PHE A 74 17.96 34.06 -18.40
N TRP A 75 18.26 33.40 -17.28
CA TRP A 75 18.00 33.91 -15.92
C TRP A 75 19.28 34.29 -15.17
N ARG A 76 20.44 34.21 -15.84
CA ARG A 76 21.75 34.28 -15.21
C ARG A 76 21.95 35.59 -14.46
N GLN A 77 22.34 35.48 -13.20
CA GLN A 77 22.62 36.63 -12.32
C GLN A 77 21.44 37.62 -12.16
N THR A 78 20.20 37.18 -12.40
CA THR A 78 19.02 37.99 -12.07
C THR A 78 18.97 38.33 -10.59
N LYS A 79 18.52 39.53 -10.28
CA LYS A 79 18.40 40.04 -8.91
C LYS A 79 16.95 40.01 -8.47
N TYR A 80 16.73 39.55 -7.24
CA TYR A 80 15.42 39.55 -6.58
C TYR A 80 14.34 38.67 -7.23
N LEU A 81 14.71 37.72 -8.09
CA LEU A 81 13.76 36.79 -8.75
C LEU A 81 12.96 35.96 -7.74
N LYS A 82 13.51 35.67 -6.56
CA LYS A 82 12.78 35.04 -5.43
C LYS A 82 11.58 35.83 -4.90
N PHE A 83 11.44 37.11 -5.31
CA PHE A 83 10.30 37.97 -4.98
C PHE A 83 9.38 38.21 -6.19
N ALA A 84 9.55 37.45 -7.27
CA ALA A 84 8.63 37.40 -8.39
C ALA A 84 7.60 36.27 -8.19
N ARG A 85 6.45 36.40 -8.84
CA ARG A 85 5.49 35.31 -8.99
C ARG A 85 5.95 34.41 -10.12
N VAL A 86 6.32 33.18 -9.78
CA VAL A 86 6.90 32.20 -10.72
C VAL A 86 6.11 30.90 -10.74
N GLU A 87 4.98 30.84 -10.03
CA GLU A 87 4.14 29.65 -9.96
C GLU A 87 3.78 29.19 -11.38
N THR A 88 3.77 27.87 -11.61
CA THR A 88 3.47 27.24 -12.91
C THR A 88 4.51 27.48 -14.02
N THR A 89 5.76 27.84 -13.66
CA THR A 89 6.89 27.93 -14.60
C THR A 89 8.04 27.06 -14.12
N ILE A 90 9.08 26.89 -14.94
CA ILE A 90 10.34 26.21 -14.56
C ILE A 90 11.00 26.82 -13.30
N LEU A 91 10.68 28.07 -12.97
CA LEU A 91 11.24 28.79 -11.83
C LEU A 91 10.51 28.51 -10.50
N ASP A 92 9.43 27.72 -10.47
CA ASP A 92 8.70 27.43 -9.21
C ASP A 92 9.54 26.56 -8.27
N ASP A 93 10.26 25.57 -8.81
CA ASP A 93 11.24 24.77 -8.08
C ASP A 93 12.44 25.65 -7.68
N SER A 94 12.71 25.74 -6.37
CA SER A 94 13.76 26.61 -5.84
C SER A 94 15.17 26.17 -6.23
N LYS A 95 15.43 24.86 -6.35
CA LYS A 95 16.73 24.31 -6.78
C LYS A 95 16.95 24.57 -8.26
N VAL A 96 15.94 24.33 -9.10
CA VAL A 96 16.03 24.63 -10.54
C VAL A 96 16.17 26.13 -10.77
N ARG A 97 15.41 26.95 -10.04
CA ARG A 97 15.55 28.41 -10.07
C ARG A 97 16.96 28.85 -9.67
N GLU A 98 17.52 28.31 -8.60
CA GLU A 98 18.88 28.62 -8.18
C GLU A 98 19.92 28.21 -9.23
N LEU A 99 19.77 27.03 -9.84
CA LEU A 99 20.60 26.57 -10.94
C LEU A 99 20.55 27.55 -12.14
N LEU A 100 19.36 27.97 -12.55
CA LEU A 100 19.19 28.87 -13.70
C LEU A 100 19.74 30.28 -13.44
N ILE A 101 19.72 30.74 -12.18
CA ILE A 101 20.26 32.04 -11.79
C ILE A 101 21.78 31.99 -11.66
N THR A 102 22.31 30.98 -10.96
CA THR A 102 23.72 30.93 -10.53
C THR A 102 24.60 30.09 -11.45
N GLY A 103 24.04 29.03 -12.03
CA GLY A 103 24.74 27.93 -12.71
C GLY A 103 25.53 27.01 -11.81
N TYR A 104 25.31 27.05 -10.49
CA TYR A 104 25.92 26.10 -9.58
C TYR A 104 25.14 24.78 -9.63
N GLY A 105 25.48 23.93 -10.60
CA GLY A 105 24.89 22.60 -10.71
C GLY A 105 25.84 21.45 -10.40
N LYS A 106 27.12 21.72 -10.13
CA LYS A 106 28.10 20.71 -9.77
C LYS A 106 27.74 20.05 -8.43
N ASP A 107 27.84 18.72 -8.38
CA ASP A 107 27.58 17.91 -7.19
C ASP A 107 26.15 18.11 -6.60
N GLN A 108 25.19 18.55 -7.42
CA GLN A 108 23.81 18.81 -6.99
C GLN A 108 22.84 17.69 -7.38
N GLU A 109 21.74 17.60 -6.64
CA GLU A 109 20.69 16.59 -6.78
C GLU A 109 19.41 17.19 -7.40
N TYR A 110 19.08 16.76 -8.61
CA TYR A 110 17.90 17.15 -9.41
C TYR A 110 17.01 15.93 -9.76
N ILE A 111 16.99 14.90 -8.90
CA ILE A 111 16.22 13.67 -9.15
C ILE A 111 14.74 13.99 -9.36
N GLY A 112 14.18 13.61 -10.51
CA GLY A 112 12.78 13.85 -10.85
C GLY A 112 12.40 15.32 -11.12
N ALA A 113 13.38 16.22 -11.20
CA ALA A 113 13.11 17.65 -11.38
C ALA A 113 12.61 17.97 -12.80
N ASN A 114 11.73 18.96 -12.92
CA ASN A 114 11.32 19.51 -14.21
C ASN A 114 12.28 20.63 -14.63
N LEU A 115 13.14 20.33 -15.60
CA LEU A 115 14.05 21.26 -16.27
C LEU A 115 13.68 21.42 -17.75
N ARG A 116 12.41 21.16 -18.13
CA ARG A 116 11.97 21.26 -19.53
C ARG A 116 12.17 22.67 -20.03
N GLY A 117 12.90 22.81 -21.13
CA GLY A 117 13.27 24.11 -21.69
C GLY A 117 14.29 24.85 -20.84
N ALA A 118 15.04 24.23 -19.93
CA ALA A 118 16.07 24.93 -19.17
C ALA A 118 17.16 25.51 -20.09
N ASN A 119 17.62 26.72 -19.79
CA ASN A 119 18.84 27.26 -20.39
C ASN A 119 20.04 26.95 -19.49
N LEU A 120 20.81 25.94 -19.86
CA LEU A 120 21.98 25.44 -19.13
C LEU A 120 23.26 25.56 -19.95
N ILE A 121 23.29 26.48 -20.92
CA ILE A 121 24.44 26.72 -21.78
C ILE A 121 25.68 27.02 -20.93
N SER A 122 26.78 26.32 -21.24
CA SER A 122 28.09 26.45 -20.56
C SER A 122 28.03 26.29 -19.04
N THR A 123 27.05 25.54 -18.52
CA THR A 123 26.90 25.31 -17.08
C THR A 123 27.79 24.17 -16.62
N ASN A 124 28.39 24.30 -15.43
CA ASN A 124 29.08 23.20 -14.79
C ASN A 124 28.08 22.33 -14.00
N LEU A 125 27.82 21.14 -14.54
CA LEU A 125 26.91 20.11 -14.03
C LEU A 125 27.67 18.80 -13.72
N SER A 126 28.98 18.89 -13.49
CA SER A 126 29.79 17.69 -13.21
C SER A 126 29.33 17.02 -11.92
N ASN A 127 29.27 15.68 -11.93
CA ASN A 127 28.72 14.83 -10.88
C ASN A 127 27.26 15.16 -10.46
N ALA A 128 26.51 15.94 -11.24
CA ALA A 128 25.11 16.23 -10.93
C ALA A 128 24.25 14.99 -11.13
N ASN A 129 23.21 14.85 -10.31
CA ASN A 129 22.26 13.75 -10.43
C ASN A 129 20.94 14.25 -11.04
N PHE A 130 20.69 13.86 -12.28
CA PHE A 130 19.48 14.17 -13.05
C PHE A 130 18.57 12.93 -13.21
N LYS A 131 18.75 11.90 -12.39
CA LYS A 131 17.94 10.68 -12.48
C LYS A 131 16.44 11.02 -12.54
N LEU A 132 15.71 10.48 -13.52
CA LEU A 132 14.27 10.73 -13.75
C LEU A 132 13.89 12.20 -14.05
N ALA A 133 14.85 13.11 -14.30
CA ALA A 133 14.55 14.51 -14.61
C ALA A 133 13.99 14.67 -16.03
N ASP A 134 13.22 15.74 -16.25
CA ASP A 134 12.79 16.18 -17.58
C ASP A 134 13.69 17.32 -18.07
N LEU A 135 14.57 17.04 -19.04
CA LEU A 135 15.42 18.01 -19.75
C LEU A 135 14.91 18.32 -21.16
N GLY A 136 13.69 17.92 -21.51
CA GLY A 136 13.16 18.08 -22.85
C GLY A 136 13.22 19.54 -23.31
N GLU A 137 13.54 19.80 -24.57
CA GLU A 137 13.74 21.14 -25.17
C GLU A 137 14.81 22.02 -24.49
N ALA A 138 15.55 21.53 -23.49
CA ALA A 138 16.59 22.29 -22.80
C ALA A 138 17.81 22.55 -23.70
N SER A 139 18.58 23.59 -23.37
CA SER A 139 19.87 23.86 -24.00
C SER A 139 21.01 23.56 -23.03
N LEU A 140 21.75 22.48 -23.30
CA LEU A 140 22.95 22.03 -22.60
C LEU A 140 24.21 22.26 -23.45
N LYS A 141 24.14 23.19 -24.41
CA LYS A 141 25.26 23.52 -25.29
C LYS A 141 26.50 23.87 -24.46
N ALA A 142 27.61 23.20 -24.72
CA ALA A 142 28.88 23.37 -24.02
C ALA A 142 28.81 23.16 -22.49
N ALA A 143 27.77 22.49 -21.96
CA ALA A 143 27.68 22.17 -20.54
C ALA A 143 28.67 21.05 -20.17
N ASN A 144 29.19 21.11 -18.94
CA ASN A 144 30.03 20.06 -18.39
C ASN A 144 29.18 19.09 -17.57
N LEU A 145 28.85 17.93 -18.14
CA LEU A 145 28.08 16.83 -17.53
C LEU A 145 29.00 15.65 -17.12
N ASN A 146 30.31 15.86 -16.98
CA ASN A 146 31.22 14.77 -16.64
C ASN A 146 30.80 14.09 -15.32
N ASN A 147 30.70 12.76 -15.36
CA ASN A 147 30.20 11.89 -14.29
C ASN A 147 28.77 12.20 -13.80
N ALA A 148 27.97 12.93 -14.57
CA ALA A 148 26.56 13.14 -14.22
C ALA A 148 25.77 11.84 -14.33
N ASN A 149 24.68 11.74 -13.56
CA ASN A 149 23.74 10.63 -13.64
C ASN A 149 22.50 11.07 -14.43
N LEU A 150 22.34 10.59 -15.67
CA LEU A 150 21.17 10.84 -16.53
C LEU A 150 20.28 9.58 -16.64
N THR A 151 20.29 8.72 -15.62
CA THR A 151 19.46 7.50 -15.59
C THR A 151 17.98 7.87 -15.75
N GLU A 152 17.30 7.26 -16.71
CA GLU A 152 15.87 7.49 -17.01
C GLU A 152 15.50 8.96 -17.25
N THR A 153 16.46 9.78 -17.70
CA THR A 153 16.22 11.20 -17.99
C THR A 153 15.52 11.38 -19.34
N LEU A 154 14.52 12.25 -19.39
CA LEU A 154 13.87 12.66 -20.64
C LEU A 154 14.68 13.79 -21.29
N ALA A 155 15.24 13.56 -22.48
CA ALA A 155 16.12 14.53 -23.16
C ALA A 155 15.72 14.74 -24.65
N ILE A 156 14.42 14.63 -24.91
CA ILE A 156 13.78 14.86 -26.23
C ILE A 156 13.93 16.34 -26.61
N GLY A 157 14.45 16.63 -27.80
CA GLY A 157 14.63 18.01 -28.26
C GLY A 157 15.73 18.78 -27.52
N THR A 158 16.49 18.11 -26.65
CA THR A 158 17.57 18.74 -25.88
C THR A 158 18.79 18.98 -26.76
N ASN A 159 19.40 20.15 -26.63
CA ASN A 159 20.62 20.49 -27.34
C ASN A 159 21.87 20.17 -26.49
N PHE A 160 22.62 19.14 -26.86
CA PHE A 160 23.91 18.76 -26.25
C PHE A 160 25.12 19.17 -27.09
N THR A 161 24.97 20.10 -28.03
CA THR A 161 26.08 20.51 -28.90
C THR A 161 27.31 20.86 -28.07
N THR A 162 28.45 20.24 -28.33
CA THR A 162 29.72 20.45 -27.60
C THR A 162 29.68 20.16 -26.08
N ALA A 163 28.67 19.46 -25.58
CA ALA A 163 28.61 19.09 -24.16
C ALA A 163 29.71 18.08 -23.80
N GLN A 164 30.23 18.17 -22.57
CA GLN A 164 31.23 17.25 -22.03
C GLN A 164 30.54 16.15 -21.22
N MET A 165 30.66 14.89 -21.63
CA MET A 165 29.85 13.79 -21.06
C MET A 165 30.70 12.58 -20.63
N SER A 166 31.98 12.77 -20.30
CA SER A 166 32.84 11.65 -19.87
C SER A 166 32.39 11.10 -18.52
N GLY A 167 32.20 9.79 -18.43
CA GLY A 167 31.77 9.09 -17.21
C GLY A 167 30.27 9.23 -16.88
N THR A 168 29.49 9.85 -17.78
CA THR A 168 28.04 10.02 -17.59
C THR A 168 27.32 8.67 -17.64
N CYS A 169 26.33 8.47 -16.78
CA CYS A 169 25.44 7.32 -16.84
C CYS A 169 24.20 7.63 -17.67
N LEU A 170 23.91 6.81 -18.67
CA LEU A 170 22.83 6.97 -19.66
C LEU A 170 21.85 5.78 -19.62
N GLU A 171 21.74 5.07 -18.50
CA GLU A 171 20.80 3.96 -18.34
C GLU A 171 19.36 4.44 -18.58
N GLY A 172 18.66 3.89 -19.57
CA GLY A 172 17.30 4.34 -19.90
C GLY A 172 17.19 5.79 -20.38
N TRP A 173 18.29 6.38 -20.88
CA TRP A 173 18.31 7.75 -21.40
C TRP A 173 17.40 7.89 -22.63
N ASN A 174 16.43 8.80 -22.57
CA ASN A 174 15.38 8.91 -23.58
C ASN A 174 15.66 10.10 -24.53
N ILE A 175 16.03 9.79 -25.78
CA ILE A 175 16.39 10.73 -26.84
C ILE A 175 15.67 10.36 -28.14
N ASP A 176 15.54 11.32 -29.05
CA ASP A 176 15.01 11.09 -30.40
C ASP A 176 15.79 11.89 -31.46
N HIS A 177 15.28 11.93 -32.69
CA HIS A 177 15.92 12.66 -33.79
C HIS A 177 15.95 14.18 -33.58
N SER A 178 15.13 14.73 -32.66
CA SER A 178 15.13 16.15 -32.31
C SER A 178 16.22 16.48 -31.27
N THR A 179 16.75 15.47 -30.57
CA THR A 179 17.91 15.63 -29.68
C THR A 179 19.19 15.90 -30.48
N ILE A 180 19.87 16.99 -30.18
CA ILE A 180 21.08 17.41 -30.93
C ILE A 180 22.33 16.91 -30.21
N LEU A 181 23.04 15.96 -30.82
CA LEU A 181 24.23 15.29 -30.27
C LEU A 181 25.55 15.70 -30.97
N ASP A 182 25.56 16.87 -31.59
CA ASP A 182 26.69 17.35 -32.39
C ASP A 182 27.94 17.64 -31.55
N ASN A 183 29.08 17.10 -31.97
CA ASN A 183 30.39 17.38 -31.38
C ASN A 183 30.46 17.12 -29.86
N ILE A 184 29.75 16.11 -29.34
CA ILE A 184 29.84 15.75 -27.91
C ILE A 184 31.27 15.31 -27.58
N GLU A 185 31.80 15.88 -26.49
CA GLU A 185 33.10 15.54 -25.93
C GLU A 185 32.93 14.47 -24.85
N SER A 186 33.06 13.19 -25.22
CA SER A 186 33.04 12.11 -24.23
C SER A 186 34.19 11.14 -24.46
N LYS A 187 34.91 10.79 -23.39
CA LYS A 187 35.91 9.72 -23.42
C LYS A 187 35.26 8.35 -23.28
N TYR A 188 34.22 8.25 -22.46
CA TYR A 188 33.45 7.03 -22.20
C TYR A 188 32.15 7.36 -21.48
N ILE A 189 31.18 6.45 -21.50
CA ILE A 189 29.90 6.51 -20.75
C ILE A 189 29.58 5.17 -20.10
N TYR A 190 28.57 5.14 -19.23
CA TYR A 190 28.00 3.93 -18.64
C TYR A 190 26.55 3.76 -19.09
N LEU A 191 26.16 2.54 -19.44
CA LEU A 191 24.76 2.21 -19.77
C LEU A 191 23.99 1.60 -18.59
N LEU A 192 24.66 1.34 -17.46
CA LEU A 192 24.03 0.96 -16.19
C LEU A 192 24.51 1.86 -15.04
N GLU A 193 23.56 2.29 -14.21
CA GLU A 193 23.79 3.03 -12.97
C GLU A 193 24.52 2.14 -11.98
N LYS A 194 23.99 0.94 -11.75
CA LYS A 194 24.55 -0.09 -10.88
C LYS A 194 25.25 -1.16 -11.70
N PRO A 195 26.34 -1.76 -11.17
CA PRO A 195 26.97 -2.87 -11.87
C PRO A 195 26.04 -4.09 -11.94
N LYS A 196 26.22 -4.93 -12.94
CA LYS A 196 25.49 -6.21 -13.04
C LYS A 196 25.75 -7.06 -11.78
N PRO A 197 24.76 -7.85 -11.31
CA PRO A 197 24.93 -8.72 -10.16
C PRO A 197 26.23 -9.53 -10.25
N GLU A 198 27.00 -9.57 -9.14
CA GLU A 198 28.25 -10.32 -9.01
C GLU A 198 29.41 -9.84 -9.91
N THR A 199 29.30 -8.65 -10.52
CA THR A 199 30.39 -8.03 -11.31
C THR A 199 30.57 -6.56 -10.95
N ASP A 200 31.64 -5.94 -11.45
CA ASP A 200 31.82 -4.48 -11.44
C ASP A 200 31.42 -3.84 -12.80
N ASP A 201 30.78 -4.61 -13.69
CA ASP A 201 30.43 -4.15 -15.05
C ASP A 201 29.17 -3.29 -15.03
N ARG A 202 29.36 -1.99 -15.28
CA ARG A 202 28.31 -0.97 -15.47
C ARG A 202 27.98 -0.71 -16.94
N GLU A 203 28.37 -1.63 -17.83
CA GLU A 203 28.30 -1.48 -19.28
C GLU A 203 28.97 -0.20 -19.78
N ARG A 204 30.27 -0.08 -19.50
CA ARG A 204 31.08 1.02 -20.00
C ARG A 204 31.15 0.98 -21.54
N ARG A 205 30.94 2.12 -22.20
CA ARG A 205 31.17 2.29 -23.65
C ARG A 205 32.20 3.40 -23.92
N PRO A 206 33.21 3.17 -24.76
CA PRO A 206 33.60 1.87 -25.29
C PRO A 206 34.01 0.92 -24.15
N SER A 207 33.92 -0.39 -24.37
CA SER A 207 34.22 -1.39 -23.32
C SER A 207 35.67 -1.32 -22.85
N SER A 208 36.57 -0.80 -23.68
CA SER A 208 37.94 -0.42 -23.33
C SER A 208 38.37 0.81 -24.14
N GLY A 209 39.41 1.52 -23.69
CA GLY A 209 39.91 2.72 -24.36
C GLY A 209 38.97 3.93 -24.26
N TYR A 210 39.06 4.83 -25.25
CA TYR A 210 38.28 6.06 -25.34
C TYR A 210 37.60 6.21 -26.70
N PHE A 211 36.42 6.83 -26.72
CA PHE A 211 35.76 7.23 -27.98
C PHE A 211 36.70 8.07 -28.84
N GLN A 212 36.69 7.81 -30.15
CA GLN A 212 37.25 8.69 -31.16
C GLN A 212 36.20 9.74 -31.58
N ALA A 213 36.63 10.74 -32.34
CA ALA A 213 35.74 11.79 -32.82
C ALA A 213 34.55 11.20 -33.61
N GLY A 214 33.33 11.50 -33.16
CA GLY A 214 32.08 11.03 -33.76
C GLY A 214 31.62 9.64 -33.33
N ASP A 215 32.38 8.88 -32.54
CA ASP A 215 31.97 7.55 -32.08
C ASP A 215 30.76 7.60 -31.15
N PHE A 216 30.68 8.61 -30.28
CA PHE A 216 29.53 8.83 -29.42
C PHE A 216 28.26 9.02 -30.24
N THR A 217 28.29 9.93 -31.22
CA THR A 217 27.13 10.22 -32.07
C THR A 217 26.72 8.97 -32.86
N LYS A 218 27.68 8.20 -33.39
CA LYS A 218 27.42 6.93 -34.09
C LYS A 218 26.76 5.89 -33.18
N LEU A 219 27.21 5.77 -31.92
CA LEU A 219 26.66 4.80 -30.96
C LEU A 219 25.15 4.99 -30.75
N PHE A 220 24.68 6.23 -30.76
CA PHE A 220 23.27 6.55 -30.59
C PHE A 220 22.51 6.70 -31.91
N GLN A 221 23.19 6.60 -33.06
CA GLN A 221 22.56 6.66 -34.39
C GLN A 221 21.66 5.44 -34.66
N GLU A 222 22.00 4.24 -34.18
CA GLU A 222 21.18 3.01 -34.34
C GLU A 222 19.93 3.00 -33.43
N VAL A 223 19.95 3.75 -32.33
CA VAL A 223 18.78 3.97 -31.44
C VAL A 223 17.78 4.95 -32.10
N LEU A 224 18.22 5.70 -33.12
CA LEU A 224 17.36 6.58 -33.91
C LEU A 224 16.45 5.83 -34.89
N ASP A 225 16.60 4.52 -35.08
CA ASP A 225 15.72 3.72 -35.96
C ASP A 225 14.60 2.97 -35.21
N THR A 226 14.45 3.24 -33.91
CA THR A 226 13.44 2.56 -33.07
C THR A 226 12.59 3.51 -32.25
N VAL A 227 11.35 3.11 -31.99
CA VAL A 227 10.45 3.70 -30.99
C VAL A 227 10.19 2.67 -29.91
N ASP A 228 10.50 3.02 -28.66
CA ASP A 228 10.15 2.18 -27.51
C ASP A 228 8.80 2.62 -26.93
N LEU A 229 7.84 1.70 -26.90
CA LEU A 229 6.55 1.88 -26.24
C LEU A 229 6.63 1.24 -24.85
N ILE A 230 6.53 2.06 -23.81
CA ILE A 230 6.73 1.63 -22.43
C ILE A 230 5.39 1.54 -21.70
N PHE A 231 5.03 0.34 -21.24
CA PHE A 231 3.81 0.06 -20.50
C PHE A 231 4.16 -0.25 -19.06
N ARG A 232 3.77 0.62 -18.13
CA ARG A 232 4.17 0.51 -16.72
C ARG A 232 3.25 -0.38 -15.86
N ASN A 233 2.11 -0.83 -16.42
CA ASN A 233 1.08 -1.62 -15.73
C ASN A 233 0.66 -2.87 -16.53
N GLY A 234 1.57 -3.42 -17.35
CA GLY A 234 1.25 -4.45 -18.34
C GLY A 234 0.55 -3.92 -19.60
N VAL A 235 0.32 -4.81 -20.57
CA VAL A 235 -0.23 -4.51 -21.90
C VAL A 235 -1.53 -5.29 -22.12
N ASP A 236 -2.63 -4.63 -22.46
CA ASP A 236 -3.82 -5.30 -23.02
C ASP A 236 -3.58 -5.57 -24.50
N ALA A 237 -3.51 -6.85 -24.86
CA ALA A 237 -3.16 -7.27 -26.22
C ALA A 237 -4.17 -6.82 -27.29
N LYS A 238 -5.47 -6.69 -26.96
CA LYS A 238 -6.49 -6.26 -27.92
C LYS A 238 -6.44 -4.77 -28.16
N ALA A 239 -6.32 -3.97 -27.09
CA ALA A 239 -6.13 -2.54 -27.20
C ALA A 239 -4.82 -2.22 -27.93
N PHE A 240 -3.74 -2.93 -27.60
CA PHE A 240 -2.45 -2.80 -28.27
C PHE A 240 -2.55 -3.05 -29.77
N MET A 241 -3.07 -4.22 -30.19
CA MET A 241 -3.12 -4.57 -31.60
C MET A 241 -4.03 -3.64 -32.40
N SER A 242 -5.15 -3.20 -31.83
CA SER A 242 -6.07 -2.24 -32.48
C SER A 242 -5.38 -0.89 -32.69
N SER A 243 -4.64 -0.42 -31.69
CA SER A 243 -3.93 0.86 -31.73
C SER A 243 -2.73 0.81 -32.66
N PHE A 244 -1.97 -0.30 -32.65
CA PHE A 244 -0.87 -0.52 -33.57
C PHE A 244 -1.34 -0.52 -35.03
N GLN A 245 -2.47 -1.19 -35.33
CA GLN A 245 -3.07 -1.17 -36.66
C GLN A 245 -3.57 0.21 -37.08
N GLN A 246 -4.13 0.99 -36.15
CA GLN A 246 -4.56 2.36 -36.43
C GLN A 246 -3.38 3.28 -36.74
N VAL A 247 -2.30 3.21 -35.94
CA VAL A 247 -1.08 3.98 -36.22
C VAL A 247 -0.44 3.54 -37.53
N GLN A 248 -0.38 2.23 -37.84
CA GLN A 248 0.07 1.76 -39.15
C GLN A 248 -0.82 2.28 -40.29
N GLY A 249 -2.14 2.35 -40.08
CA GLY A 249 -3.10 2.87 -41.05
C GLY A 249 -2.98 4.38 -41.31
N GLU A 250 -2.63 5.17 -40.29
CA GLU A 250 -2.34 6.60 -40.45
C GLU A 250 -0.97 6.88 -41.10
N ASN A 251 -0.11 5.86 -41.15
CA ASN A 251 1.27 5.95 -41.61
C ASN A 251 1.57 4.87 -42.66
N GLN A 252 0.66 4.67 -43.64
CA GLN A 252 0.75 3.60 -44.66
C GLN A 252 2.06 3.60 -45.48
N ASP A 253 2.72 4.75 -45.58
CA ASP A 253 3.98 4.91 -46.31
C ASP A 253 5.23 4.62 -45.45
N ILE A 254 5.06 4.39 -44.14
CA ILE A 254 6.15 4.20 -43.17
C ILE A 254 6.18 2.72 -42.74
N PRO A 255 7.22 1.95 -43.11
CA PRO A 255 7.32 0.57 -42.70
C PRO A 255 7.56 0.46 -41.18
N MET A 256 6.53 0.08 -40.43
CA MET A 256 6.62 -0.17 -38.99
C MET A 256 6.55 -1.65 -38.67
N LYS A 257 7.51 -2.17 -37.92
CA LYS A 257 7.53 -3.57 -37.46
C LYS A 257 7.86 -3.64 -35.99
N ILE A 258 7.22 -4.56 -35.26
CA ILE A 258 7.61 -4.84 -33.88
C ILE A 258 8.94 -5.59 -33.92
N ARG A 259 10.00 -4.96 -33.41
CA ARG A 259 11.34 -5.55 -33.30
C ARG A 259 11.38 -6.58 -32.17
N GLY A 260 10.78 -6.25 -31.04
CA GLY A 260 10.79 -7.11 -29.86
C GLY A 260 9.95 -6.58 -28.71
N MET A 261 9.70 -7.44 -27.74
CA MET A 261 9.04 -7.11 -26.48
C MET A 261 9.91 -7.61 -25.34
N GLU A 262 10.23 -6.73 -24.40
CA GLU A 262 11.07 -7.02 -23.24
C GLU A 262 10.28 -6.75 -21.95
N ASN A 263 10.31 -7.71 -21.02
CA ASN A 263 9.79 -7.53 -19.68
C ASN A 263 10.94 -7.08 -18.78
N LYS A 264 10.87 -5.83 -18.30
CA LYS A 264 11.91 -5.21 -17.47
C LYS A 264 11.74 -5.48 -15.95
N GLY A 265 10.72 -6.24 -15.55
CA GLY A 265 10.33 -6.41 -14.15
C GLY A 265 9.35 -5.33 -13.68
N ASP A 266 8.80 -5.47 -12.48
CA ASP A 266 7.89 -4.49 -11.84
C ASP A 266 6.67 -4.06 -12.67
N GLY A 267 6.16 -4.94 -13.54
CA GLY A 267 5.01 -4.65 -14.40
C GLY A 267 5.33 -3.82 -15.65
N VAL A 268 6.61 -3.48 -15.87
CA VAL A 268 7.08 -2.70 -17.01
C VAL A 268 7.36 -3.61 -18.21
N VAL A 269 6.62 -3.38 -19.30
CA VAL A 269 6.82 -4.02 -20.60
C VAL A 269 7.25 -2.96 -21.61
N VAL A 270 8.38 -3.19 -22.27
CA VAL A 270 8.89 -2.33 -23.35
C VAL A 270 8.68 -3.05 -24.67
N ILE A 271 7.98 -2.42 -25.61
CA ILE A 271 7.79 -2.92 -26.96
C ILE A 271 8.53 -2.00 -27.92
N THR A 272 9.57 -2.52 -28.55
CA THR A 272 10.40 -1.78 -29.51
C THR A 272 9.85 -1.94 -30.91
N ILE A 273 9.64 -0.83 -31.61
CA ILE A 273 9.13 -0.76 -32.98
C ILE A 273 10.22 -0.19 -33.88
N ASP A 274 10.52 -0.89 -34.96
CA ASP A 274 11.34 -0.38 -36.06
C ASP A 274 10.58 0.72 -36.80
N VAL A 275 11.22 1.88 -36.95
CA VAL A 275 10.72 2.99 -37.77
C VAL A 275 11.87 3.57 -38.60
N PRO A 276 11.62 4.09 -39.81
CA PRO A 276 12.63 4.86 -40.55
C PRO A 276 13.15 6.05 -39.72
N PRO A 277 14.44 6.39 -39.81
CA PRO A 277 15.06 7.43 -38.98
C PRO A 277 14.43 8.82 -39.11
N GLU A 278 13.92 9.16 -40.30
CA GLU A 278 13.21 10.42 -40.59
C GLU A 278 11.79 10.51 -40.01
N THR A 279 11.35 9.47 -39.31
CA THR A 279 9.98 9.38 -38.80
C THR A 279 9.79 10.22 -37.54
N ASP A 280 8.67 10.95 -37.47
CA ASP A 280 8.24 11.66 -36.27
C ASP A 280 7.81 10.68 -35.17
N LYS A 281 8.79 10.26 -34.37
CA LYS A 281 8.64 9.29 -33.29
C LYS A 281 7.73 9.76 -32.17
N GLU A 282 7.78 11.05 -31.85
CA GLU A 282 6.91 11.63 -30.83
C GLU A 282 5.46 11.56 -31.29
N LYS A 283 5.18 11.91 -32.54
CA LYS A 283 3.84 11.79 -33.11
C LYS A 283 3.36 10.33 -33.12
N ILE A 284 4.21 9.37 -33.48
CA ILE A 284 3.88 7.95 -33.41
C ILE A 284 3.57 7.53 -31.98
N HIS A 285 4.44 7.86 -31.03
CA HIS A 285 4.29 7.50 -29.63
C HIS A 285 3.00 8.12 -29.04
N GLN A 286 2.79 9.42 -29.24
CA GLN A 286 1.60 10.14 -28.77
C GLN A 286 0.32 9.58 -29.40
N ARG A 287 0.29 9.39 -30.73
CA ARG A 287 -0.88 8.82 -31.42
C ARG A 287 -1.14 7.39 -31.00
N PHE A 288 -0.10 6.59 -30.84
CA PHE A 288 -0.22 5.23 -30.35
C PHE A 288 -0.91 5.20 -28.99
N PHE A 289 -0.41 5.95 -28.01
CA PHE A 289 -0.98 5.96 -26.67
C PHE A 289 -2.38 6.59 -26.63
N GLN A 290 -2.66 7.59 -27.48
CA GLN A 290 -4.01 8.11 -27.63
C GLN A 290 -4.99 7.03 -28.12
N PHE A 291 -4.66 6.31 -29.19
CA PHE A 291 -5.50 5.22 -29.67
C PHE A 291 -5.58 4.07 -28.67
N TYR A 292 -4.49 3.80 -27.95
CA TYR A 292 -4.46 2.79 -26.91
C TYR A 292 -5.45 3.11 -25.79
N ASP A 293 -5.45 4.34 -25.28
CA ASP A 293 -6.38 4.77 -24.24
C ASP A 293 -7.83 4.78 -24.74
N GLU A 294 -8.08 5.22 -25.97
CA GLU A 294 -9.42 5.21 -26.59
C GLU A 294 -9.95 3.78 -26.77
N ASN A 295 -9.14 2.89 -27.35
CA ASN A 295 -9.50 1.49 -27.58
C ASN A 295 -9.66 0.73 -26.26
N LEU A 296 -8.80 1.01 -25.28
CA LEU A 296 -8.90 0.43 -23.94
C LEU A 296 -10.22 0.86 -23.30
N ARG A 297 -10.60 2.14 -23.38
CA ARG A 297 -11.88 2.63 -22.85
C ARG A 297 -13.08 1.99 -23.54
N VAL A 298 -13.06 1.85 -24.87
CA VAL A 298 -14.13 1.17 -25.63
C VAL A 298 -14.23 -0.30 -25.24
N LEU A 299 -13.10 -0.97 -25.05
CA LEU A 299 -13.02 -2.36 -24.65
C LEU A 299 -13.54 -2.56 -23.22
N GLU A 300 -13.16 -1.67 -22.30
CA GLU A 300 -13.68 -1.61 -20.94
C GLU A 300 -15.19 -1.38 -20.92
N GLU A 301 -15.71 -0.40 -21.68
CA GLU A 301 -17.16 -0.16 -21.81
C GLU A 301 -17.91 -1.39 -22.37
N LYS A 302 -17.31 -2.10 -23.33
CA LYS A 302 -17.87 -3.33 -23.90
C LYS A 302 -17.92 -4.44 -22.85
N TYR A 303 -16.83 -4.68 -22.13
CA TYR A 303 -16.79 -5.67 -21.05
C TYR A 303 -17.77 -5.31 -19.93
N GLN A 304 -17.91 -4.04 -19.60
CA GLN A 304 -18.92 -3.58 -18.63
C GLN A 304 -20.35 -3.87 -19.09
N LYS A 305 -20.66 -3.65 -20.38
CA LYS A 305 -21.98 -3.97 -20.95
C LYS A 305 -22.24 -5.48 -20.97
N GLU A 306 -21.26 -6.30 -21.35
CA GLU A 306 -21.36 -7.76 -21.31
C GLU A 306 -21.59 -8.26 -19.88
N LEU A 307 -20.83 -7.72 -18.91
CA LEU A 307 -21.02 -8.01 -17.49
C LEU A 307 -22.41 -7.60 -16.99
N GLN A 308 -22.95 -6.46 -17.42
CA GLN A 308 -24.32 -6.04 -17.08
C GLN A 308 -25.38 -6.97 -17.68
N GLN A 309 -25.21 -7.43 -18.92
CA GLN A 309 -26.12 -8.38 -19.55
C GLN A 309 -26.09 -9.73 -18.84
N ILE A 310 -24.89 -10.23 -18.52
CA ILE A 310 -24.70 -11.47 -17.75
C ILE A 310 -25.35 -11.34 -16.36
N LYS A 311 -25.13 -10.22 -15.66
CA LYS A 311 -25.78 -9.93 -14.36
C LYS A 311 -27.31 -9.92 -14.45
N ARG A 312 -27.89 -9.34 -15.52
CA ARG A 312 -29.35 -9.36 -15.74
C ARG A 312 -29.87 -10.78 -15.96
N HIS A 313 -29.18 -11.59 -16.76
CA HIS A 313 -29.55 -12.97 -17.03
C HIS A 313 -29.51 -13.83 -15.75
N ILE A 314 -28.48 -13.66 -14.93
CA ILE A 314 -28.35 -14.35 -13.64
C ILE A 314 -29.51 -13.97 -12.71
N ASN A 315 -29.83 -12.68 -12.60
CA ASN A 315 -30.93 -12.23 -11.74
C ASN A 315 -32.30 -12.74 -12.23
N GLN A 316 -32.53 -12.80 -13.53
CA GLN A 316 -33.76 -13.38 -14.10
C GLN A 316 -33.87 -14.87 -13.78
N ASN A 317 -32.80 -15.64 -13.95
CA ASN A 317 -32.78 -17.06 -13.62
C ASN A 317 -32.99 -17.32 -12.11
N LEU A 318 -32.42 -16.47 -11.25
CA LEU A 318 -32.64 -16.53 -9.80
C LEU A 318 -34.11 -16.25 -9.45
N GLN A 319 -34.72 -15.27 -10.10
CA GLN A 319 -36.12 -14.92 -9.87
C GLN A 319 -37.08 -16.02 -10.36
N GLU A 320 -36.81 -16.64 -11.51
CA GLU A 320 -37.57 -17.81 -12.00
C GLU A 320 -37.44 -19.01 -11.07
N SER A 321 -36.21 -19.28 -10.60
CA SER A 321 -35.91 -20.32 -9.60
C SER A 321 -36.72 -20.11 -8.32
N GLU A 322 -36.77 -18.87 -7.82
CA GLU A 322 -37.47 -18.53 -6.58
C GLU A 322 -39.00 -18.61 -6.72
N ILE A 323 -39.56 -18.17 -7.86
CA ILE A 323 -40.99 -18.35 -8.17
C ILE A 323 -41.34 -19.84 -8.24
N LYS A 324 -40.50 -20.66 -8.90
CA LYS A 324 -40.70 -22.10 -9.01
C LYS A 324 -40.68 -22.78 -7.64
N HIS A 325 -39.76 -22.36 -6.77
CA HIS A 325 -39.68 -22.86 -5.40
C HIS A 325 -40.89 -22.44 -4.56
N GLN A 326 -41.42 -21.22 -4.72
CA GLN A 326 -42.62 -20.77 -4.03
C GLN A 326 -43.89 -21.52 -4.48
N ILE A 327 -44.01 -21.86 -5.76
CA ILE A 327 -45.10 -22.71 -6.28
C ILE A 327 -45.02 -24.11 -5.67
N GLU A 328 -43.84 -24.70 -5.64
CA GLU A 328 -43.60 -26.04 -5.07
C GLU A 328 -43.89 -26.06 -3.55
N LEU A 329 -43.48 -25.02 -2.82
CA LEU A 329 -43.83 -24.83 -1.40
C LEU A 329 -45.33 -24.64 -1.17
N ALA A 330 -46.05 -23.99 -2.08
CA ALA A 330 -47.49 -23.82 -2.00
C ALA A 330 -48.25 -25.13 -2.27
N GLU A 331 -47.74 -25.98 -3.17
CA GLU A 331 -48.26 -27.32 -3.44
C GLU A 331 -48.03 -28.26 -2.23
N ILE A 332 -46.84 -28.21 -1.62
CA ILE A 332 -46.52 -28.95 -0.39
C ILE A 332 -47.40 -28.50 0.78
N LYS A 333 -47.65 -27.19 0.92
CA LYS A 333 -48.55 -26.65 1.96
C LYS A 333 -50.02 -27.07 1.77
N LYS A 334 -50.48 -27.28 0.54
CA LYS A 334 -51.84 -27.81 0.26
C LYS A 334 -51.98 -29.29 0.63
N GLN A 335 -50.90 -30.08 0.62
CA GLN A 335 -50.92 -31.50 0.98
C GLN A 335 -50.92 -31.73 2.50
N ASN A 336 -50.42 -30.78 3.30
CA ASN A 336 -50.31 -30.91 4.77
C ASN A 336 -51.50 -30.28 5.53
N THR A 337 -52.72 -30.71 5.22
CA THR A 337 -53.90 -30.47 6.07
C THR A 337 -54.58 -31.78 6.43
N ARG A 338 -54.02 -32.55 7.38
CA ARG A 338 -54.80 -33.47 8.23
C ARG A 338 -54.06 -33.99 9.46
N SER A 339 -54.77 -33.91 10.58
CA SER A 339 -54.59 -34.49 11.91
C SER A 339 -53.72 -33.71 12.91
N GLU A 340 -54.40 -33.19 13.93
CA GLU A 340 -53.93 -32.29 14.99
C GLU A 340 -53.57 -32.99 16.31
N GLU A 341 -53.60 -34.33 16.38
CA GLU A 341 -53.42 -35.04 17.67
C GLU A 341 -51.94 -35.32 18.03
N GLN A 342 -50.99 -35.06 17.13
CA GLN A 342 -49.55 -35.24 17.41
C GLN A 342 -48.87 -34.03 18.09
N LYS A 343 -49.54 -32.87 18.17
CA LYS A 343 -48.93 -31.63 18.69
C LYS A 343 -48.66 -31.64 20.19
N ASP A 344 -49.48 -32.33 20.99
CA ASP A 344 -49.32 -32.30 22.45
C ASP A 344 -48.18 -33.19 22.95
N TYR A 345 -47.95 -34.34 22.31
CA TYR A 345 -46.79 -35.19 22.58
C TYR A 345 -45.48 -34.55 22.08
N MET A 346 -45.55 -33.82 20.95
CA MET A 346 -44.41 -33.05 20.45
C MET A 346 -44.12 -31.81 21.30
N MET A 347 -45.12 -31.16 21.92
CA MET A 347 -44.90 -30.04 22.84
C MET A 347 -44.30 -30.48 24.18
N SER A 348 -44.59 -31.69 24.67
CA SER A 348 -43.88 -32.23 25.84
C SER A 348 -42.44 -32.63 25.50
N LEU A 349 -42.19 -33.15 24.29
CA LEU A 349 -40.84 -33.46 23.81
C LEU A 349 -40.04 -32.18 23.52
N VAL A 350 -40.68 -31.14 22.98
CA VAL A 350 -40.10 -29.81 22.76
C VAL A 350 -39.77 -29.15 24.09
N ASN A 351 -40.61 -29.24 25.11
CA ASN A 351 -40.26 -28.74 26.44
C ASN A 351 -39.13 -29.54 27.13
N GLN A 352 -38.98 -30.85 26.82
CA GLN A 352 -37.80 -31.63 27.24
C GLN A 352 -36.54 -31.31 26.41
N ILE A 353 -36.67 -30.90 25.13
CA ILE A 353 -35.56 -30.44 24.29
C ILE A 353 -35.14 -29.00 24.63
N PHE A 354 -36.09 -28.13 25.01
CA PHE A 354 -35.84 -26.75 25.45
C PHE A 354 -35.26 -26.67 26.87
N GLN A 355 -35.17 -27.78 27.60
CA GLN A 355 -34.43 -27.88 28.87
C GLN A 355 -32.91 -28.08 28.71
N LYS A 356 -32.36 -28.08 27.49
CA LYS A 356 -30.93 -27.87 27.24
C LYS A 356 -30.64 -26.42 26.85
N SER A 357 -30.96 -25.49 27.73
CA SER A 357 -30.62 -24.07 27.57
C SER A 357 -29.20 -23.79 28.06
N THR A 358 -28.20 -24.35 27.41
CA THR A 358 -26.81 -23.92 27.51
C THR A 358 -26.16 -23.99 26.13
N SER A 359 -25.79 -22.84 25.56
CA SER A 359 -24.99 -22.77 24.34
C SER A 359 -23.70 -23.57 24.54
N ALA A 360 -23.39 -24.52 23.66
CA ALA A 360 -22.17 -25.30 23.76
C ALA A 360 -20.98 -24.54 23.15
N ASN A 361 -19.77 -24.75 23.67
CA ASN A 361 -18.56 -24.27 23.00
C ASN A 361 -17.96 -25.38 22.12
N TYR A 362 -17.60 -24.99 20.90
CA TYR A 362 -16.92 -25.84 19.95
C TYR A 362 -15.58 -25.23 19.54
N LEU A 363 -14.57 -26.08 19.39
CA LEU A 363 -13.34 -25.76 18.70
C LEU A 363 -13.31 -26.56 17.39
N VAL A 364 -13.07 -25.87 16.30
CA VAL A 364 -12.88 -26.45 14.97
C VAL A 364 -11.51 -26.05 14.48
N THR A 365 -10.64 -27.00 14.18
CA THR A 365 -9.38 -26.72 13.48
C THR A 365 -9.45 -27.23 12.05
N LEU A 366 -9.03 -26.40 11.11
CA LEU A 366 -8.91 -26.74 9.69
C LEU A 366 -7.44 -26.70 9.31
N ASN A 367 -6.80 -27.87 9.22
CA ASN A 367 -5.39 -27.98 8.90
C ASN A 367 -5.19 -28.28 7.41
N PHE A 368 -4.57 -27.34 6.71
CA PHE A 368 -4.22 -27.41 5.29
C PHE A 368 -2.79 -27.94 5.16
N ALA A 369 -2.67 -29.26 5.01
CA ALA A 369 -1.39 -29.95 4.93
C ALA A 369 -0.87 -29.97 3.49
N GLY A 370 0.06 -29.06 3.18
CA GLY A 370 0.68 -28.93 1.86
C GLY A 370 -0.27 -28.41 0.76
N GLY A 371 0.27 -28.25 -0.44
CA GLY A 371 -0.45 -27.68 -1.59
C GLY A 371 -0.37 -26.15 -1.67
N ASN A 372 -0.93 -25.60 -2.74
CA ASN A 372 -0.99 -24.17 -3.00
C ASN A 372 -2.18 -23.83 -3.92
N PHE A 373 -2.39 -22.56 -4.22
CA PHE A 373 -3.51 -22.15 -5.08
C PHE A 373 -3.42 -22.63 -6.53
N ALA A 374 -2.23 -23.03 -7.02
CA ALA A 374 -2.02 -23.57 -8.36
C ALA A 374 -2.28 -25.08 -8.44
N THR A 375 -1.92 -25.84 -7.39
CA THR A 375 -2.08 -27.30 -7.33
C THR A 375 -3.29 -27.76 -6.51
N GLY A 376 -3.94 -26.82 -5.82
CA GLY A 376 -4.98 -27.10 -4.83
C GLY A 376 -4.40 -27.51 -3.48
N PHE A 377 -5.28 -27.71 -2.51
CA PHE A 377 -4.95 -28.23 -1.18
C PHE A 377 -5.46 -29.66 -1.09
N PRO A 378 -4.59 -30.67 -1.32
CA PRO A 378 -5.03 -32.06 -1.49
C PRO A 378 -5.51 -32.71 -0.20
N VAL A 379 -5.06 -32.22 0.95
CA VAL A 379 -5.41 -32.75 2.27
C VAL A 379 -5.74 -31.61 3.23
N ILE A 380 -7.01 -31.55 3.61
CA ILE A 380 -7.52 -30.65 4.64
C ILE A 380 -8.10 -31.52 5.76
N ARG A 381 -7.50 -31.46 6.94
CA ARG A 381 -8.00 -32.18 8.12
C ARG A 381 -8.81 -31.24 8.99
N ALA A 382 -10.10 -31.51 9.10
CA ALA A 382 -11.00 -30.81 10.01
C ALA A 382 -11.14 -31.61 11.30
N ASN A 383 -10.85 -31.01 12.45
CA ASN A 383 -11.06 -31.62 13.75
C ASN A 383 -12.05 -30.79 14.55
N ILE A 384 -13.02 -31.43 15.20
CA ILE A 384 -14.06 -30.80 16.00
C ILE A 384 -13.98 -31.31 17.43
N TRP A 385 -13.83 -30.40 18.39
CA TRP A 385 -13.95 -30.65 19.82
C TRP A 385 -15.17 -29.93 20.36
N SER A 386 -15.81 -30.52 21.37
CA SER A 386 -16.91 -29.93 22.11
C SER A 386 -16.63 -30.03 23.60
N ASP A 387 -17.22 -29.12 24.38
CA ASP A 387 -17.16 -29.22 25.83
C ASP A 387 -17.71 -30.59 26.30
N GLY A 388 -16.98 -31.25 27.21
CA GLY A 388 -17.35 -32.56 27.75
C GLY A 388 -16.83 -33.78 26.99
N HIS A 389 -16.14 -33.61 25.85
CA HIS A 389 -15.52 -34.72 25.12
C HIS A 389 -14.02 -34.50 24.87
N PRO A 390 -13.14 -35.39 25.38
CA PRO A 390 -11.69 -35.18 25.33
C PRO A 390 -11.05 -35.47 23.95
N LEU A 391 -11.76 -36.17 23.06
CA LEU A 391 -11.24 -36.59 21.75
C LEU A 391 -11.98 -35.86 20.61
N PRO A 392 -11.25 -35.41 19.57
CA PRO A 392 -11.88 -34.77 18.43
C PRO A 392 -12.59 -35.78 17.52
N ILE A 393 -13.59 -35.26 16.80
CA ILE A 393 -14.10 -35.89 15.59
C ILE A 393 -13.33 -35.33 14.40
N SER A 394 -12.77 -36.20 13.57
CA SER A 394 -11.90 -35.81 12.46
C SER A 394 -12.50 -36.16 11.10
N PHE A 395 -12.35 -35.24 10.16
CA PHE A 395 -12.73 -35.40 8.75
C PHE A 395 -11.58 -34.97 7.86
N THR A 396 -11.50 -35.57 6.68
CA THR A 396 -10.56 -35.14 5.64
C THR A 396 -11.32 -34.67 4.42
N SER A 397 -10.87 -33.58 3.83
CA SER A 397 -11.34 -33.06 2.55
C SER A 397 -10.19 -32.54 1.70
N LYS A 398 -10.51 -31.95 0.55
CA LYS A 398 -9.59 -31.31 -0.37
C LYS A 398 -10.21 -30.05 -0.95
N LEU A 399 -9.39 -29.06 -1.27
CA LEU A 399 -9.78 -27.90 -2.08
C LEU A 399 -9.10 -27.96 -3.45
N PRO A 400 -9.84 -27.71 -4.54
CA PRO A 400 -9.26 -27.65 -5.87
C PRO A 400 -8.37 -26.40 -6.04
N PRO A 401 -7.48 -26.39 -7.04
CA PRO A 401 -6.76 -25.19 -7.47
C PRO A 401 -7.69 -24.00 -7.69
N ASN A 402 -7.26 -22.81 -7.27
CA ASN A 402 -7.95 -21.56 -7.55
C ASN A 402 -6.96 -20.40 -7.60
N LEU A 403 -6.42 -20.14 -8.79
CA LEU A 403 -5.49 -19.04 -9.04
C LEU A 403 -6.15 -17.65 -8.97
N LYS A 404 -7.49 -17.58 -9.00
CA LYS A 404 -8.20 -16.30 -8.90
C LYS A 404 -8.11 -15.69 -7.51
N ILE A 405 -8.01 -16.50 -6.45
CA ILE A 405 -7.89 -15.99 -5.07
C ILE A 405 -6.59 -15.18 -4.89
N PRO A 406 -5.40 -15.69 -5.24
CA PRO A 406 -4.17 -14.89 -5.22
C PRO A 406 -4.24 -13.65 -6.11
N GLN A 407 -4.83 -13.75 -7.30
CA GLN A 407 -4.96 -12.61 -8.23
C GLN A 407 -5.83 -11.51 -7.64
N LEU A 408 -6.99 -11.88 -7.09
CA LEU A 408 -7.92 -10.95 -6.48
C LEU A 408 -7.33 -10.32 -5.22
N TYR A 409 -6.55 -11.09 -4.45
CA TYR A 409 -5.87 -10.60 -3.26
C TYR A 409 -4.83 -9.55 -3.64
N ASN A 410 -3.99 -9.84 -4.64
CA ASN A 410 -2.98 -8.91 -5.12
C ASN A 410 -3.63 -7.63 -5.64
N HIS A 411 -4.74 -7.73 -6.37
CA HIS A 411 -5.47 -6.56 -6.87
C HIS A 411 -6.06 -5.73 -5.71
N TRP A 412 -6.71 -6.38 -4.75
CA TRP A 412 -7.23 -5.70 -3.56
C TRP A 412 -6.12 -5.03 -2.75
N SER A 413 -5.01 -5.72 -2.52
CA SER A 413 -3.85 -5.22 -1.77
C SER A 413 -3.22 -3.99 -2.45
N GLN A 414 -3.04 -4.03 -3.77
CA GLN A 414 -2.55 -2.88 -4.56
C GLN A 414 -3.48 -1.67 -4.46
N LYS A 415 -4.80 -1.87 -4.55
CA LYS A 415 -5.78 -0.77 -4.44
C LYS A 415 -5.81 -0.20 -3.03
N TYR A 416 -5.71 -1.06 -2.02
CA TYR A 416 -5.63 -0.67 -0.63
C TYR A 416 -4.33 0.12 -0.34
N GLU A 417 -3.20 -0.27 -0.94
CA GLU A 417 -1.93 0.48 -0.87
C GLU A 417 -2.03 1.84 -1.56
N GLN A 418 -2.62 1.91 -2.76
CA GLN A 418 -2.92 3.18 -3.45
C GLN A 418 -3.77 4.11 -2.58
N LEU A 419 -4.82 3.59 -1.94
CA LEU A 419 -5.67 4.36 -1.03
C LEU A 419 -4.85 4.93 0.15
N ARG A 420 -3.91 4.15 0.70
CA ARG A 420 -3.02 4.61 1.77
C ARG A 420 -2.11 5.75 1.30
N GLU A 421 -1.52 5.65 0.12
CA GLU A 421 -0.68 6.72 -0.43
C GLU A 421 -1.44 8.05 -0.55
N TYR A 422 -2.68 8.01 -1.05
CA TYR A 422 -3.53 9.19 -1.13
C TYR A 422 -3.88 9.77 0.25
N TYR A 423 -4.17 8.92 1.23
CA TYR A 423 -4.40 9.37 2.60
C TYR A 423 -3.15 9.93 3.28
N GLY A 424 -1.96 9.40 2.95
CA GLY A 424 -0.67 9.95 3.36
C GLY A 424 -0.43 11.34 2.78
N ASN A 425 -0.83 11.58 1.54
CA ASN A 425 -0.73 12.89 0.86
C ASN A 425 -1.75 13.92 1.37
N LEU A 426 -2.83 13.49 2.02
CA LEU A 426 -3.89 14.34 2.57
C LEU A 426 -3.74 14.65 4.07
N ASP A 427 -2.64 14.22 4.72
CA ASP A 427 -2.45 14.27 6.18
C ASP A 427 -3.56 13.55 6.98
N LEU A 428 -4.25 12.57 6.37
CA LEU A 428 -5.39 11.86 6.99
C LEU A 428 -4.99 10.53 7.65
N LEU A 429 -3.75 10.04 7.45
CA LEU A 429 -3.25 8.83 8.10
C LEU A 429 -1.85 9.02 8.70
N PRO A 430 -1.73 8.94 10.03
CA PRO A 430 -0.45 8.86 10.70
C PRO A 430 -0.17 7.39 11.06
N ARG A 431 0.45 6.58 10.18
CA ARG A 431 1.09 5.32 10.64
C ARG A 431 2.29 4.71 9.87
N ILE A 432 2.79 5.22 8.72
CA ILE A 432 4.16 5.00 8.16
C ILE A 432 4.53 6.17 7.19
N LYS A 433 5.83 6.42 6.96
CA LYS A 433 6.37 7.28 5.87
C LYS A 433 6.05 6.73 4.47
N PRO A 434 5.48 7.51 3.54
CA PRO A 434 5.62 7.18 2.12
C PRO A 434 7.12 7.14 1.77
N LYS A 435 7.55 6.20 0.92
CA LYS A 435 8.84 6.34 0.21
C LYS A 435 8.83 7.73 -0.41
N GLN A 436 9.87 8.53 -0.15
CA GLN A 436 9.97 9.89 -0.66
C GLN A 436 9.80 9.88 -2.19
N GLN A 437 8.62 10.27 -2.68
CA GLN A 437 8.40 10.71 -4.04
C GLN A 437 7.00 11.35 -4.21
N GLN A 438 6.97 12.35 -5.09
CA GLN A 438 5.82 12.95 -5.76
C GLN A 438 4.95 13.93 -4.97
N THR A 439 5.31 15.22 -5.06
CA THR A 439 4.32 16.30 -5.07
C THR A 439 3.42 16.15 -6.30
N THR A 440 2.15 15.81 -6.08
CA THR A 440 1.15 15.75 -7.14
C THR A 440 0.38 17.08 -7.23
N ASN A 441 0.21 17.60 -8.45
CA ASN A 441 -0.47 18.88 -8.76
C ASN A 441 -2.02 18.80 -8.67
N PHE A 442 -2.57 17.99 -7.77
CA PHE A 442 -4.03 17.84 -7.65
C PHE A 442 -4.61 18.83 -6.64
N SER A 443 -5.71 19.49 -7.03
CA SER A 443 -6.57 20.19 -6.08
C SER A 443 -7.07 19.19 -5.03
N LYS A 444 -7.20 19.61 -3.77
CA LYS A 444 -7.78 18.77 -2.69
C LYS A 444 -9.10 18.11 -3.10
N LYS A 445 -9.89 18.81 -3.92
CA LYS A 445 -11.17 18.31 -4.46
C LYS A 445 -11.02 17.20 -5.51
N ASP A 446 -9.91 17.17 -6.23
CA ASP A 446 -9.62 16.12 -7.21
C ASP A 446 -9.03 14.89 -6.51
N ILE A 447 -8.22 15.08 -5.47
CA ILE A 447 -7.76 13.98 -4.60
C ILE A 447 -8.94 13.31 -3.89
N GLU A 448 -9.88 14.10 -3.34
CA GLU A 448 -11.08 13.54 -2.69
C GLU A 448 -11.93 12.69 -3.66
N LYS A 449 -12.01 13.06 -4.94
CA LYS A 449 -12.71 12.27 -5.96
C LYS A 449 -11.98 10.96 -6.29
N GLU A 450 -10.66 11.01 -6.45
CA GLU A 450 -9.86 9.80 -6.70
C GLU A 450 -9.91 8.85 -5.51
N VAL A 451 -9.83 9.37 -4.28
CA VAL A 451 -10.02 8.57 -3.05
C VAL A 451 -11.39 7.88 -3.05
N GLN A 452 -12.47 8.60 -3.37
CA GLN A 452 -13.80 8.00 -3.45
C GLN A 452 -13.91 6.94 -4.55
N LYS A 453 -13.26 7.15 -5.70
CA LYS A 453 -13.19 6.15 -6.77
C LYS A 453 -12.49 4.88 -6.31
N ILE A 454 -11.33 5.00 -5.67
CA ILE A 454 -10.57 3.86 -5.14
C ILE A 454 -11.38 3.11 -4.07
N ILE A 455 -12.08 3.82 -3.18
CA ILE A 455 -12.96 3.20 -2.18
C ILE A 455 -14.07 2.38 -2.85
N LEU A 456 -14.68 2.89 -3.93
CA LEU A 456 -15.69 2.14 -4.68
C LEU A 456 -15.08 0.90 -5.37
N GLU A 457 -13.88 1.01 -5.94
CA GLU A 457 -13.18 -0.12 -6.55
C GLU A 457 -12.86 -1.21 -5.50
N ILE A 458 -12.33 -0.83 -4.33
CA ILE A 458 -12.06 -1.77 -3.23
C ILE A 458 -13.36 -2.46 -2.81
N ARG A 459 -14.48 -1.73 -2.65
CA ARG A 459 -15.78 -2.32 -2.28
C ARG A 459 -16.30 -3.34 -3.30
N GLU A 460 -16.05 -3.11 -4.60
CA GLU A 460 -16.41 -4.11 -5.61
C GLU A 460 -15.51 -5.35 -5.52
N LEU A 461 -14.21 -5.17 -5.29
CA LEU A 461 -13.28 -6.28 -5.03
C LEU A 461 -13.67 -7.06 -3.77
N GLU A 462 -14.17 -6.38 -2.73
CA GLU A 462 -14.64 -7.03 -1.50
C GLU A 462 -15.85 -7.93 -1.74
N LYS A 463 -16.79 -7.47 -2.58
CA LYS A 463 -17.96 -8.28 -3.01
C LYS A 463 -17.51 -9.47 -3.83
N GLU A 464 -16.60 -9.26 -4.78
CA GLU A 464 -16.03 -10.34 -5.60
C GLU A 464 -15.30 -11.36 -4.72
N TRP A 465 -14.57 -10.90 -3.72
CA TRP A 465 -13.84 -11.73 -2.78
C TRP A 465 -14.78 -12.63 -1.99
N ARG A 466 -15.85 -12.06 -1.42
CA ARG A 466 -16.86 -12.83 -0.69
C ARG A 466 -17.52 -13.88 -1.58
N LEU A 467 -17.85 -13.54 -2.82
CA LEU A 467 -18.43 -14.48 -3.78
C LEU A 467 -17.44 -15.61 -4.12
N LEU A 468 -16.21 -15.25 -4.50
CA LEU A 468 -15.18 -16.19 -4.93
C LEU A 468 -14.79 -17.16 -3.81
N LEU A 469 -14.59 -16.67 -2.58
CA LEU A 469 -14.28 -17.49 -1.42
C LEU A 469 -15.39 -18.50 -1.17
N ASN A 470 -16.65 -18.05 -1.10
CA ASN A 470 -17.76 -18.94 -0.80
C ASN A 470 -18.04 -19.93 -1.94
N ASN A 471 -17.89 -19.53 -3.20
CA ASN A 471 -18.00 -20.47 -4.32
C ASN A 471 -16.89 -21.53 -4.26
N TRP A 472 -15.65 -21.14 -3.97
CA TRP A 472 -14.54 -22.08 -3.83
C TRP A 472 -14.75 -23.09 -2.69
N LEU A 473 -15.29 -22.65 -1.55
CA LEU A 473 -15.62 -23.53 -0.43
C LEU A 473 -16.86 -24.41 -0.69
N ASN A 474 -17.82 -23.94 -1.51
CA ASN A 474 -19.07 -24.65 -1.81
C ASN A 474 -18.97 -25.65 -2.96
N GLU A 475 -18.29 -25.32 -4.06
CA GLU A 475 -18.16 -26.16 -5.26
C GLU A 475 -17.16 -27.30 -5.08
N SER A 476 -16.37 -27.25 -4.02
CA SER A 476 -15.34 -28.24 -3.72
C SER A 476 -15.85 -29.36 -2.81
N ASN A 477 -15.05 -30.42 -2.68
CA ASN A 477 -15.27 -31.46 -1.67
C ASN A 477 -15.27 -30.89 -0.24
N PHE A 478 -14.81 -29.65 -0.04
CA PHE A 478 -14.86 -28.94 1.24
C PHE A 478 -16.29 -28.76 1.76
N ASN A 479 -17.29 -28.72 0.88
CA ASN A 479 -18.71 -28.71 1.24
C ASN A 479 -19.09 -29.82 2.24
N LYS A 480 -18.39 -30.97 2.20
CA LYS A 480 -18.59 -32.06 3.17
C LYS A 480 -18.30 -31.62 4.61
N ILE A 481 -17.24 -30.84 4.82
CA ILE A 481 -16.92 -30.27 6.14
C ILE A 481 -18.03 -29.30 6.54
N GLU A 482 -18.43 -28.39 5.65
CA GLU A 482 -19.49 -27.42 5.96
C GLU A 482 -20.82 -28.09 6.35
N LYS A 483 -21.23 -29.13 5.63
CA LYS A 483 -22.42 -29.94 5.96
C LYS A 483 -22.31 -30.58 7.34
N GLU A 484 -21.15 -31.13 7.70
CA GLU A 484 -20.92 -31.71 9.03
C GLU A 484 -21.01 -30.66 10.13
N LEU A 485 -20.41 -29.48 9.94
CA LEU A 485 -20.50 -28.38 10.92
C LEU A 485 -21.96 -27.95 11.11
N ARG A 486 -22.69 -27.74 10.01
CA ARG A 486 -24.10 -27.29 10.04
C ARG A 486 -25.06 -28.31 10.63
N THR A 487 -24.76 -29.60 10.46
CA THR A 487 -25.57 -30.69 11.04
C THR A 487 -25.37 -30.80 12.56
N ARG A 488 -24.20 -30.39 13.06
CA ARG A 488 -23.80 -30.59 14.47
C ARG A 488 -24.08 -29.39 15.36
N PHE A 489 -23.97 -28.18 14.83
CA PHE A 489 -24.04 -26.96 15.62
C PHE A 489 -25.39 -26.27 15.51
N ASN A 490 -25.84 -25.71 16.63
CA ASN A 490 -26.97 -24.79 16.69
C ASN A 490 -26.51 -23.36 16.43
N LEU A 491 -27.42 -22.50 15.97
CA LEU A 491 -27.12 -21.10 15.64
C LEU A 491 -26.60 -20.27 16.83
N SER A 492 -26.92 -20.69 18.06
CA SER A 492 -26.49 -20.06 19.31
C SER A 492 -25.16 -20.58 19.86
N ASP A 493 -24.57 -21.62 19.26
CA ASP A 493 -23.35 -22.23 19.76
C ASP A 493 -22.13 -21.33 19.50
N LYS A 494 -21.18 -21.36 20.43
CA LYS A 494 -19.95 -20.56 20.36
C LYS A 494 -18.89 -21.38 19.63
N VAL A 495 -18.51 -20.96 18.42
CA VAL A 495 -17.62 -21.73 17.56
C VAL A 495 -16.28 -21.00 17.37
N ARG A 496 -15.19 -21.63 17.79
CA ARG A 496 -13.83 -21.15 17.50
C ARG A 496 -13.31 -21.88 16.28
N LEU A 497 -13.04 -21.16 15.19
CA LEU A 497 -12.54 -21.73 13.95
C LEU A 497 -11.08 -21.35 13.73
N ILE A 498 -10.16 -22.29 13.91
CA ILE A 498 -8.71 -22.06 13.70
C ILE A 498 -8.29 -22.61 12.34
N ILE A 499 -7.79 -21.73 11.47
CA ILE A 499 -7.23 -22.07 10.17
C ILE A 499 -5.73 -22.28 10.31
N GLN A 500 -5.27 -23.51 10.07
CA GLN A 500 -3.85 -23.88 10.19
C GLN A 500 -3.23 -24.10 8.81
N SER A 501 -2.25 -23.29 8.46
CA SER A 501 -1.53 -23.41 7.17
C SER A 501 -0.15 -22.76 7.25
N GLU A 502 0.82 -23.31 6.53
CA GLU A 502 2.12 -22.67 6.29
C GLU A 502 2.08 -21.67 5.14
N ASN A 503 1.04 -21.74 4.30
CA ASN A 503 0.89 -20.86 3.16
C ASN A 503 0.55 -19.43 3.65
N ILE A 504 1.38 -18.45 3.31
CA ILE A 504 1.21 -17.04 3.71
C ILE A 504 -0.17 -16.54 3.28
N LEU A 505 -0.54 -16.70 2.01
CA LEU A 505 -1.82 -16.18 1.50
C LEU A 505 -3.04 -16.79 2.21
N MET A 506 -2.98 -18.04 2.66
CA MET A 506 -4.05 -18.65 3.48
C MET A 506 -4.24 -17.92 4.82
N GLN A 507 -3.17 -17.35 5.37
CA GLN A 507 -3.18 -16.54 6.58
C GLN A 507 -3.69 -15.12 6.32
N HIS A 508 -3.67 -14.62 5.08
CA HIS A 508 -4.24 -13.32 4.73
C HIS A 508 -5.75 -13.38 4.42
N ILE A 509 -6.31 -14.55 4.10
CA ILE A 509 -7.74 -14.67 3.78
C ILE A 509 -8.61 -14.25 5.00
N PRO A 510 -9.57 -13.32 4.83
CA PRO A 510 -10.56 -12.95 5.85
C PRO A 510 -11.62 -14.04 6.01
N TRP A 511 -11.27 -15.12 6.70
CA TRP A 511 -12.11 -16.33 6.85
C TRP A 511 -13.47 -16.09 7.51
N HIS A 512 -13.65 -15.01 8.27
CA HIS A 512 -14.96 -14.61 8.81
C HIS A 512 -15.99 -14.27 7.72
N LEU A 513 -15.57 -14.08 6.47
CA LEU A 513 -16.46 -13.90 5.30
C LEU A 513 -17.04 -15.20 4.76
N TRP A 514 -16.59 -16.36 5.26
CA TRP A 514 -17.26 -17.62 4.98
C TRP A 514 -18.71 -17.56 5.46
N ASN A 515 -19.67 -17.93 4.61
CA ASN A 515 -21.11 -17.86 4.88
C ASN A 515 -21.49 -18.57 6.18
N PHE A 516 -20.78 -19.64 6.54
CA PHE A 516 -20.94 -20.28 7.85
C PHE A 516 -20.82 -19.27 9.01
N CYS A 517 -19.81 -18.40 9.04
CA CYS A 517 -19.63 -17.40 10.10
C CYS A 517 -20.70 -16.30 10.09
N SER A 518 -21.37 -16.09 8.94
CA SER A 518 -22.50 -15.18 8.83
C SER A 518 -23.77 -15.76 9.47
N ASP A 519 -23.98 -17.07 9.36
CA ASP A 519 -25.14 -17.77 9.91
C ASP A 519 -24.97 -18.04 11.41
N TYR A 520 -23.77 -18.40 11.84
CA TYR A 520 -23.42 -18.68 13.23
C TYR A 520 -22.81 -17.43 13.87
N LYS A 521 -23.64 -16.59 14.50
CA LYS A 521 -23.23 -15.27 15.03
C LYS A 521 -22.22 -15.31 16.16
N SER A 522 -22.05 -16.46 16.81
CA SER A 522 -21.02 -16.69 17.84
C SER A 522 -19.82 -17.49 17.30
N ALA A 523 -19.67 -17.60 15.98
CA ALA A 523 -18.48 -18.16 15.34
C ALA A 523 -17.44 -17.07 15.05
N GLU A 524 -16.18 -17.26 15.44
CA GLU A 524 -15.09 -16.36 15.02
C GLU A 524 -13.83 -17.15 14.65
N THR A 525 -13.07 -16.56 13.75
CA THR A 525 -11.93 -17.17 13.05
C THR A 525 -10.60 -16.73 13.66
N ALA A 526 -9.65 -17.65 13.67
CA ALA A 526 -8.27 -17.42 14.06
C ALA A 526 -7.32 -18.12 13.09
N ILE A 527 -6.08 -17.67 13.05
CA ILE A 527 -4.99 -18.34 12.34
C ILE A 527 -4.18 -19.13 13.36
N GLY A 528 -3.69 -20.30 12.97
CA GLY A 528 -2.71 -21.06 13.74
C GLY A 528 -1.57 -21.54 12.86
N LEU A 529 -0.38 -21.71 13.45
CA LEU A 529 0.65 -22.49 12.80
C LEU A 529 0.31 -23.99 12.89
N PRO A 530 0.73 -24.83 11.93
CA PRO A 530 0.50 -26.27 11.99
C PRO A 530 1.20 -26.92 13.19
N GLU A 531 2.38 -26.41 13.56
CA GLU A 531 3.10 -26.82 14.75
C GLU A 531 2.66 -25.98 15.95
N ALA A 532 2.06 -26.64 16.94
CA ALA A 532 1.60 -26.04 18.17
C ALA A 532 2.16 -26.85 19.34
N ASN A 533 2.75 -26.15 20.32
CA ASN A 533 3.27 -26.76 21.53
C ASN A 533 2.85 -25.94 22.76
N ARG A 534 2.90 -26.55 23.94
CA ARG A 534 2.58 -25.91 25.22
C ARG A 534 3.85 -25.74 26.04
N MET A 535 4.01 -24.56 26.61
CA MET A 535 5.06 -24.32 27.61
C MET A 535 4.54 -24.54 29.02
N GLU A 536 5.39 -25.10 29.88
CA GLU A 536 5.07 -25.24 31.29
C GLU A 536 5.10 -23.87 31.98
N LYS A 537 3.94 -23.43 32.48
CA LYS A 537 3.77 -22.14 33.15
C LYS A 537 4.03 -22.29 34.64
N LEU A 538 4.81 -21.36 35.20
CA LEU A 538 4.99 -21.19 36.63
C LEU A 538 3.66 -20.75 37.25
N ASN A 539 3.24 -21.40 38.33
CA ASN A 539 2.06 -20.99 39.10
C ASN A 539 2.34 -19.63 39.77
N THR A 540 1.98 -18.55 39.08
CA THR A 540 2.00 -17.19 39.62
C THR A 540 0.55 -16.80 39.91
N ALA A 541 0.17 -16.88 41.19
CA ALA A 541 -1.13 -16.39 41.63
C ALA A 541 -1.08 -14.85 41.69
N ARG A 542 -2.01 -14.19 41.00
CA ARG A 542 -2.17 -12.73 40.99
C ARG A 542 -3.61 -12.36 41.30
N GLU A 543 -3.82 -11.19 41.91
CA GLU A 543 -5.15 -10.66 42.21
C GLU A 543 -5.73 -9.82 41.06
N LYS A 544 -4.87 -9.22 40.23
CA LYS A 544 -5.25 -8.42 39.05
C LYS A 544 -4.41 -8.80 37.83
N ILE A 545 -5.00 -8.64 36.65
CA ILE A 545 -4.32 -8.77 35.35
C ILE A 545 -3.23 -7.71 35.28
N ARG A 546 -2.01 -8.10 34.88
CA ARG A 546 -0.89 -7.18 34.62
C ARG A 546 -0.69 -6.98 33.12
N ILE A 547 -0.74 -5.74 32.68
CA ILE A 547 -0.54 -5.33 31.28
C ILE A 547 0.74 -4.51 31.16
N LEU A 548 1.69 -5.00 30.36
CA LEU A 548 2.84 -4.22 29.93
C LEU A 548 2.48 -3.48 28.63
N ALA A 549 2.31 -2.17 28.70
CA ALA A 549 1.94 -1.33 27.56
C ALA A 549 3.18 -0.63 27.00
N ILE A 550 3.62 -1.04 25.82
CA ILE A 550 4.83 -0.54 25.15
C ILE A 550 4.40 0.41 24.03
N PHE A 551 4.73 1.69 24.19
CA PHE A 551 4.50 2.74 23.19
C PHE A 551 5.83 3.05 22.52
N GLY A 552 5.99 2.59 21.28
CA GLY A 552 7.22 2.74 20.52
C GLY A 552 7.37 4.10 19.86
N ASN A 553 8.01 4.10 18.69
CA ASN A 553 8.11 5.28 17.84
C ASN A 553 6.70 5.82 17.48
N ASP A 554 6.48 7.12 17.71
CA ASP A 554 5.23 7.85 17.52
C ASP A 554 5.26 8.80 16.31
N GLU A 555 6.27 8.68 15.43
CA GLU A 555 6.40 9.48 14.22
C GLU A 555 5.15 9.27 13.38
N ARG A 556 4.27 10.28 13.41
CA ARG A 556 2.92 10.18 12.86
C ARG A 556 2.22 8.94 13.42
N ILE A 557 2.09 8.76 14.74
CA ILE A 557 1.14 7.82 15.39
C ILE A 557 0.65 8.51 16.66
N ASN A 558 -0.67 8.56 16.91
CA ASN A 558 -1.18 9.14 18.16
C ASN A 558 -1.14 8.10 19.30
N ILE A 559 0.06 7.84 19.84
CA ILE A 559 0.25 6.94 20.99
C ILE A 559 -0.42 7.45 22.27
N GLU A 560 -0.71 8.75 22.36
CA GLU A 560 -1.31 9.34 23.56
C GLU A 560 -2.78 8.93 23.70
N ALA A 561 -3.52 8.74 22.61
CA ALA A 561 -4.88 8.19 22.65
C ALA A 561 -4.90 6.75 23.19
N ASP A 562 -4.02 5.89 22.68
CA ASP A 562 -3.88 4.50 23.17
C ASP A 562 -3.49 4.48 24.65
N LYS A 563 -2.56 5.35 25.05
CA LYS A 563 -2.10 5.47 26.43
C LYS A 563 -3.19 5.99 27.38
N GLN A 564 -3.95 7.01 26.98
CA GLN A 564 -5.09 7.51 27.77
C GLN A 564 -6.14 6.43 27.97
N TYR A 565 -6.45 5.68 26.91
CA TYR A 565 -7.43 4.61 26.99
C TYR A 565 -6.95 3.46 27.87
N LEU A 566 -5.73 2.96 27.69
CA LEU A 566 -5.15 1.94 28.56
C LEU A 566 -5.14 2.43 30.02
N SER A 567 -4.75 3.67 30.29
CA SER A 567 -4.77 4.23 31.65
C SER A 567 -6.18 4.25 32.28
N SER A 568 -7.23 4.31 31.47
CA SER A 568 -8.62 4.26 31.95
C SER A 568 -9.00 2.88 32.53
N LEU A 569 -8.32 1.80 32.11
CA LEU A 569 -8.51 0.43 32.59
C LEU A 569 -7.75 0.12 33.91
N SER A 570 -7.24 1.15 34.59
CA SER A 570 -6.47 1.01 35.84
C SER A 570 -7.29 0.47 37.01
N ARG A 571 -8.62 0.46 36.92
CA ARG A 571 -9.49 -0.17 37.91
C ARG A 571 -9.46 -1.70 37.76
N GLU A 572 -9.51 -2.17 36.52
CA GLU A 572 -9.62 -3.56 36.12
C GLU A 572 -8.26 -4.28 36.04
N ALA A 573 -7.17 -3.57 35.72
CA ALA A 573 -5.82 -4.13 35.55
C ALA A 573 -4.69 -3.25 36.13
N GLU A 574 -3.57 -3.88 36.49
CA GLU A 574 -2.30 -3.18 36.75
C GLU A 574 -1.62 -2.90 35.41
N ILE A 575 -1.38 -1.63 35.09
CA ILE A 575 -0.88 -1.22 33.78
C ILE A 575 0.45 -0.49 33.96
N LEU A 576 1.48 -0.98 33.29
CA LEU A 576 2.78 -0.33 33.23
C LEU A 576 3.01 0.24 31.82
N PRO A 577 2.91 1.57 31.63
CA PRO A 577 3.24 2.21 30.37
C PRO A 577 4.76 2.42 30.24
N LEU A 578 5.34 1.94 29.14
CA LEU A 578 6.70 2.25 28.70
C LEU A 578 6.62 3.11 27.44
N VAL A 579 7.09 4.35 27.51
CA VAL A 579 7.04 5.29 26.38
C VAL A 579 8.44 5.46 25.81
N LYS A 580 8.60 5.03 24.56
CA LYS A 580 9.87 4.96 23.83
C LYS A 580 11.01 4.36 24.66
N PRO A 581 10.81 3.15 25.24
CA PRO A 581 11.79 2.59 26.16
C PRO A 581 13.10 2.28 25.43
N SER A 582 14.20 2.32 26.18
CA SER A 582 15.45 1.75 25.69
C SER A 582 15.36 0.21 25.61
N ARG A 583 16.25 -0.43 24.84
CA ARG A 583 16.36 -1.90 24.81
C ARG A 583 16.56 -2.48 26.22
N GLN A 584 17.43 -1.85 27.00
CA GLN A 584 17.73 -2.30 28.36
C GLN A 584 16.50 -2.20 29.26
N GLU A 585 15.80 -1.08 29.22
CA GLU A 585 14.58 -0.87 30.02
C GLU A 585 13.49 -1.89 29.66
N LEU A 586 13.27 -2.15 28.37
CA LEU A 586 12.31 -3.16 27.95
C LEU A 586 12.70 -4.56 28.43
N ASP A 587 13.97 -4.95 28.24
CA ASP A 587 14.47 -6.25 28.68
C ASP A 587 14.29 -6.41 30.20
N GLU A 588 14.71 -5.43 30.99
CA GLU A 588 14.53 -5.40 32.45
C GLU A 588 13.06 -5.59 32.87
N LYS A 589 12.12 -4.98 32.15
CA LYS A 589 10.68 -5.16 32.43
C LYS A 589 10.13 -6.50 31.97
N LEU A 590 10.61 -7.07 30.87
CA LEU A 590 10.22 -8.43 30.47
C LEU A 590 10.71 -9.48 31.48
N TRP A 591 11.84 -9.24 32.14
CA TRP A 591 12.36 -10.10 33.21
C TRP A 591 11.68 -9.93 34.57
N ASP A 592 10.70 -9.03 34.71
CA ASP A 592 9.98 -8.75 35.96
C ASP A 592 9.56 -10.04 36.70
N GLU A 593 9.90 -10.12 37.99
CA GLU A 593 9.67 -11.32 38.82
C GLU A 593 8.20 -11.67 38.95
N LYS A 594 7.32 -10.65 39.04
CA LYS A 594 5.89 -10.87 39.14
C LYS A 594 5.32 -11.36 37.82
N GLY A 595 5.93 -11.05 36.67
CA GLY A 595 5.55 -11.46 35.30
C GLY A 595 4.33 -10.72 34.73
N TRP A 596 3.99 -10.95 33.46
CA TRP A 596 2.93 -10.23 32.74
C TRP A 596 1.82 -11.18 32.26
N ASP A 597 0.57 -10.73 32.21
CA ASP A 597 -0.56 -11.49 31.65
C ASP A 597 -0.81 -11.07 30.18
N ILE A 598 -0.66 -9.77 29.91
CA ILE A 598 -0.86 -9.18 28.58
C ILE A 598 0.33 -8.27 28.25
N ILE A 599 0.84 -8.36 27.03
CA ILE A 599 1.72 -7.35 26.44
C ILE A 599 0.93 -6.64 25.35
N CYS A 600 0.95 -5.31 25.36
CA CYS A 600 0.32 -4.49 24.33
C CYS A 600 1.38 -3.58 23.72
N PHE A 601 1.61 -3.68 22.42
CA PHE A 601 2.52 -2.83 21.66
C PHE A 601 1.72 -1.89 20.74
N SER A 602 2.02 -0.60 20.79
CA SER A 602 1.55 0.42 19.84
C SER A 602 2.76 1.19 19.29
N GLY A 603 2.95 1.15 17.98
CA GLY A 603 4.09 1.74 17.30
C GLY A 603 4.33 1.13 15.92
N HIS A 604 5.42 1.54 15.27
CA HIS A 604 5.82 1.00 13.96
C HIS A 604 6.33 -0.44 14.08
N SER A 605 5.97 -1.29 13.10
CA SER A 605 6.56 -2.62 12.90
C SER A 605 6.75 -2.91 11.42
N GLU A 606 7.73 -3.76 11.11
CA GLU A 606 8.00 -4.26 9.76
C GLU A 606 8.50 -5.70 9.82
N SER A 607 8.20 -6.49 8.79
CA SER A 607 8.69 -7.84 8.57
C SER A 607 9.20 -7.98 7.13
N LYS A 608 10.09 -8.95 6.90
CA LYS A 608 10.44 -9.35 5.54
C LYS A 608 9.24 -9.98 4.83
N ALA A 609 9.20 -9.90 3.49
CA ALA A 609 8.11 -10.43 2.66
C ALA A 609 7.86 -11.94 2.82
N ASP A 610 8.85 -12.71 3.28
CA ASP A 610 8.74 -14.14 3.59
C ASP A 610 8.22 -14.43 5.01
N GLY A 611 8.03 -13.39 5.83
CA GLY A 611 7.68 -13.46 7.25
C GLY A 611 8.76 -14.10 8.12
N SER A 612 10.01 -14.17 7.64
CA SER A 612 11.12 -14.82 8.35
C SER A 612 11.69 -13.97 9.48
N THR A 613 11.75 -12.65 9.29
CA THR A 613 12.26 -11.67 10.25
C THR A 613 11.23 -10.58 10.47
N GLY A 614 10.72 -10.43 11.70
CA GLY A 614 9.84 -9.36 12.13
C GLY A 614 10.54 -8.47 13.17
N CYS A 615 10.32 -7.16 13.07
CA CYS A 615 10.89 -6.19 13.99
C CYS A 615 9.91 -5.06 14.29
N PHE A 616 10.15 -4.40 15.41
CA PHE A 616 9.34 -3.28 15.87
C PHE A 616 10.22 -2.17 16.44
N TYR A 617 9.73 -0.93 16.34
CA TYR A 617 10.52 0.26 16.64
C TYR A 617 10.18 0.80 18.02
N LEU A 618 11.14 0.77 18.93
CA LEU A 618 11.03 1.37 20.25
C LEU A 618 11.19 2.89 20.21
N GLY A 619 11.99 3.41 19.26
CA GLY A 619 12.23 4.84 19.06
C GLY A 619 12.63 5.17 17.62
N ASN A 620 13.07 6.40 17.36
CA ASN A 620 13.38 6.88 16.00
C ASN A 620 14.50 6.07 15.30
N GLU A 621 15.47 5.59 16.06
CA GLU A 621 16.62 4.82 15.54
C GLU A 621 16.77 3.45 16.22
N THR A 622 15.85 3.09 17.13
CA THR A 622 15.93 1.85 17.93
C THR A 622 14.97 0.81 17.37
N LYS A 623 15.51 -0.09 16.55
CA LYS A 623 14.83 -1.26 15.98
C LYS A 623 15.17 -2.50 16.80
N MET A 624 14.15 -3.34 17.07
CA MET A 624 14.28 -4.58 17.82
C MET A 624 13.67 -5.75 17.05
N THR A 625 14.35 -6.89 17.00
CA THR A 625 13.78 -8.13 16.45
C THR A 625 13.19 -9.01 17.54
N ILE A 626 12.28 -9.93 17.17
CA ILE A 626 11.77 -10.94 18.13
C ILE A 626 12.89 -11.86 18.63
N GLU A 627 13.84 -12.21 17.77
CA GLU A 627 14.99 -13.05 18.10
C GLU A 627 15.85 -12.43 19.22
N GLU A 628 16.03 -11.11 19.19
CA GLU A 628 16.79 -10.38 20.22
C GLU A 628 16.13 -10.41 21.61
N LEU A 629 14.81 -10.64 21.68
CA LEU A 629 14.03 -10.70 22.91
C LEU A 629 13.55 -12.11 23.25
N GLU A 630 13.97 -13.12 22.49
CA GLU A 630 13.47 -14.49 22.59
C GLU A 630 13.52 -15.01 24.03
N ASN A 631 14.69 -14.91 24.69
CA ASN A 631 14.87 -15.39 26.06
C ASN A 631 13.98 -14.67 27.08
N ALA A 632 13.84 -13.35 26.94
CA ALA A 632 13.02 -12.52 27.82
C ALA A 632 11.53 -12.84 27.64
N LEU A 633 11.07 -12.97 26.38
CA LEU A 633 9.69 -13.34 26.05
C LEU A 633 9.36 -14.77 26.48
N VAL A 634 10.24 -15.74 26.23
CA VAL A 634 10.10 -17.13 26.71
C VAL A 634 9.95 -17.15 28.23
N THR A 635 10.76 -16.38 28.94
CA THR A 635 10.63 -16.25 30.40
C THR A 635 9.30 -15.60 30.80
N THR A 636 8.87 -14.57 30.07
CA THR A 636 7.58 -13.89 30.31
C THR A 636 6.40 -14.85 30.12
N ILE A 637 6.45 -15.71 29.09
CA ILE A 637 5.46 -16.76 28.83
C ILE A 637 5.42 -17.78 29.96
N ARG A 638 6.59 -18.26 30.41
CA ARG A 638 6.68 -19.15 31.56
C ARG A 638 6.14 -18.51 32.83
N LYS A 639 6.28 -17.18 32.98
CA LYS A 639 5.70 -16.40 34.08
C LYS A 639 4.23 -15.99 33.84
N GLY A 640 3.55 -16.52 32.84
CA GLY A 640 2.09 -16.39 32.73
C GLY A 640 1.57 -15.46 31.63
N LEU A 641 2.39 -15.04 30.66
CA LEU A 641 1.87 -14.31 29.49
C LEU A 641 0.82 -15.15 28.75
N GLN A 642 -0.35 -14.55 28.50
CA GLN A 642 -1.45 -15.23 27.83
C GLN A 642 -1.86 -14.54 26.52
N LEU A 643 -1.70 -13.23 26.42
CA LEU A 643 -2.10 -12.45 25.26
C LEU A 643 -1.02 -11.44 24.88
N ALA A 644 -0.66 -11.41 23.60
CA ALA A 644 0.17 -10.35 23.04
C ALA A 644 -0.63 -9.59 21.97
N ILE A 645 -0.78 -8.28 22.13
CA ILE A 645 -1.51 -7.41 21.21
C ILE A 645 -0.50 -6.53 20.51
N PHE A 646 -0.36 -6.70 19.20
CA PHE A 646 0.50 -5.86 18.36
C PHE A 646 -0.39 -5.01 17.48
N ASN A 647 -0.70 -3.81 17.98
CA ASN A 647 -1.51 -2.84 17.28
C ASN A 647 -0.61 -2.02 16.35
N SER A 648 -0.01 -2.67 15.34
CA SER A 648 1.00 -2.10 14.44
C SER A 648 0.78 -2.49 12.97
N CYS A 649 1.56 -1.90 12.05
CA CYS A 649 1.32 -1.95 10.60
C CYS A 649 1.70 -3.29 9.94
N ASP A 650 2.74 -3.99 10.40
CA ASP A 650 3.05 -5.34 9.90
C ASP A 650 2.78 -6.37 10.99
N GLY A 651 1.61 -7.01 10.92
CA GLY A 651 1.12 -7.88 11.98
C GLY A 651 1.37 -9.38 11.76
N LEU A 652 1.11 -9.91 10.56
CA LEU A 652 1.22 -11.36 10.32
C LEU A 652 2.65 -11.89 10.32
N GLY A 653 3.63 -11.13 9.82
CA GLY A 653 5.04 -11.51 9.88
C GLY A 653 5.54 -11.61 11.32
N LEU A 654 5.22 -10.61 12.15
CA LEU A 654 5.49 -10.63 13.59
C LEU A 654 4.77 -11.78 14.30
N ALA A 655 3.48 -11.99 14.02
CA ALA A 655 2.71 -13.05 14.65
C ALA A 655 3.31 -14.43 14.39
N ARG A 656 3.88 -14.69 13.20
CA ARG A 656 4.54 -15.95 12.90
C ARG A 656 5.76 -16.18 13.79
N GLN A 657 6.58 -15.16 14.01
CA GLN A 657 7.74 -15.27 14.90
C GLN A 657 7.33 -15.45 16.36
N LEU A 658 6.37 -14.65 16.82
CA LEU A 658 5.84 -14.74 18.18
C LEU A 658 5.14 -16.08 18.44
N ALA A 659 4.47 -16.65 17.43
CA ALA A 659 3.83 -17.97 17.53
C ALA A 659 4.85 -19.11 17.70
N LYS A 660 6.07 -18.97 17.16
CA LYS A 660 7.18 -19.92 17.41
C LYS A 660 7.58 -19.96 18.89
N LEU A 661 7.39 -18.86 19.62
CA LEU A 661 7.63 -18.80 21.07
C LEU A 661 6.49 -19.45 21.89
N HIS A 662 5.45 -19.95 21.22
CA HIS A 662 4.30 -20.61 21.82
C HIS A 662 3.45 -19.70 22.74
N ILE A 663 3.38 -18.39 22.45
CA ILE A 663 2.44 -17.48 23.11
C ILE A 663 1.00 -18.02 22.92
N PRO A 664 0.16 -18.08 23.97
CA PRO A 664 -1.17 -18.68 23.87
C PRO A 664 -2.08 -18.02 22.84
N ALA A 665 -2.14 -16.68 22.80
CA ALA A 665 -2.85 -15.94 21.79
C ALA A 665 -2.13 -14.63 21.45
N ILE A 666 -2.20 -14.25 20.18
CA ILE A 666 -1.67 -13.00 19.64
C ILE A 666 -2.80 -12.30 18.86
N ILE A 667 -2.92 -10.99 18.98
CA ILE A 667 -3.80 -10.18 18.12
C ILE A 667 -2.92 -9.25 17.28
N VAL A 668 -3.13 -9.30 15.98
CA VAL A 668 -2.41 -8.51 14.97
C VAL A 668 -3.36 -8.05 13.87
N MET A 669 -2.86 -7.18 13.00
CA MET A 669 -3.53 -6.78 11.76
C MET A 669 -2.99 -7.60 10.58
N ARG A 670 -3.88 -8.04 9.68
CA ARG A 670 -3.50 -8.80 8.47
C ARG A 670 -2.67 -7.98 7.49
N GLU A 671 -3.05 -6.71 7.35
CA GLU A 671 -2.38 -5.71 6.52
C GLU A 671 -2.06 -4.48 7.34
N GLU A 672 -1.31 -3.55 6.75
CA GLU A 672 -1.11 -2.24 7.37
C GLU A 672 -2.43 -1.50 7.57
N VAL A 673 -2.54 -0.91 8.75
CA VAL A 673 -3.79 -0.34 9.25
C VAL A 673 -3.64 1.15 9.52
N ALA A 674 -4.70 1.89 9.23
CA ALA A 674 -4.87 3.27 9.64
C ALA A 674 -4.83 3.42 11.17
N ASP A 675 -4.14 4.43 11.70
CA ASP A 675 -4.03 4.65 13.16
C ASP A 675 -5.37 4.77 13.86
N VAL A 676 -6.30 5.50 13.25
CA VAL A 676 -7.66 5.64 13.77
C VAL A 676 -8.44 4.33 13.79
N VAL A 677 -8.20 3.42 12.84
CA VAL A 677 -8.84 2.09 12.80
C VAL A 677 -8.25 1.19 13.87
N ALA A 678 -6.93 1.20 14.00
CA ALA A 678 -6.18 0.44 14.99
C ALA A 678 -6.52 0.86 16.43
N GLN A 679 -6.58 2.17 16.70
CA GLN A 679 -7.02 2.73 17.98
C GLN A 679 -8.45 2.32 18.31
N LYS A 680 -9.36 2.50 17.34
CA LYS A 680 -10.77 2.17 17.53
C LYS A 680 -10.95 0.69 17.85
N PHE A 681 -10.26 -0.18 17.13
CA PHE A 681 -10.25 -1.62 17.39
C PHE A 681 -9.73 -1.94 18.80
N LEU A 682 -8.55 -1.42 19.16
CA LEU A 682 -7.93 -1.69 20.46
C LEU A 682 -8.82 -1.25 21.61
N GLN A 683 -9.43 -0.06 21.49
CA GLN A 683 -10.38 0.48 22.45
C GLN A 683 -11.60 -0.42 22.60
N ASP A 684 -12.32 -0.72 21.50
CA ASP A 684 -13.53 -1.53 21.56
C ASP A 684 -13.22 -2.96 22.05
N PHE A 685 -12.09 -3.53 21.64
CA PHE A 685 -11.66 -4.87 22.05
C PHE A 685 -11.39 -4.94 23.55
N LEU A 686 -10.58 -4.03 24.09
CA LEU A 686 -10.22 -4.04 25.50
C LEU A 686 -11.42 -3.74 26.40
N GLU A 687 -12.34 -2.88 25.98
CA GLU A 687 -13.60 -2.63 26.69
C GLU A 687 -14.42 -3.93 26.81
N LEU A 688 -14.61 -4.62 25.68
CA LEU A 688 -15.38 -5.86 25.62
C LEU A 688 -14.68 -6.98 26.40
N PHE A 689 -13.36 -7.12 26.26
CA PHE A 689 -12.60 -8.17 26.90
C PHE A 689 -12.51 -7.98 28.42
N SER A 690 -12.27 -6.74 28.88
CA SER A 690 -12.27 -6.41 30.31
C SER A 690 -13.63 -6.54 30.98
N SER A 691 -14.73 -6.42 30.22
CA SER A 691 -16.09 -6.70 30.71
C SER A 691 -16.39 -8.18 30.97
N GLY A 692 -15.46 -9.09 30.64
CA GLY A 692 -15.58 -10.53 30.86
C GLY A 692 -16.06 -11.34 29.66
N LYS A 693 -16.19 -10.72 28.46
CA LYS A 693 -16.45 -11.47 27.23
C LYS A 693 -15.22 -12.33 26.85
N SER A 694 -15.46 -13.43 26.14
CA SER A 694 -14.36 -14.27 25.65
C SER A 694 -13.52 -13.54 24.60
N LEU A 695 -12.26 -13.96 24.43
CA LEU A 695 -11.34 -13.38 23.43
C LEU A 695 -12.00 -13.31 22.03
N TYR A 696 -12.56 -14.41 21.56
CA TYR A 696 -13.13 -14.54 20.21
C TYR A 696 -14.36 -13.64 20.02
N ILE A 697 -15.25 -13.56 21.00
CA ILE A 697 -16.43 -12.68 20.91
C ILE A 697 -16.02 -11.22 20.99
N SER A 698 -15.05 -10.88 21.84
CA SER A 698 -14.53 -9.51 21.97
C SER A 698 -13.90 -9.03 20.67
N VAL A 699 -13.07 -9.85 20.02
CA VAL A 699 -12.49 -9.53 18.71
C VAL A 699 -13.57 -9.41 17.65
N ARG A 700 -14.53 -10.35 17.61
CA ARG A 700 -15.63 -10.32 16.64
C ARG A 700 -16.41 -9.02 16.69
N GLU A 701 -16.89 -8.67 17.88
CA GLU A 701 -17.72 -7.47 18.06
C GLU A 701 -16.91 -6.19 17.83
N ALA A 702 -15.65 -6.12 18.30
CA ALA A 702 -14.78 -4.98 18.02
C ALA A 702 -14.52 -4.80 16.51
N ARG A 703 -14.33 -5.92 15.79
CA ARG A 703 -14.16 -5.96 14.34
C ARG A 703 -15.43 -5.52 13.61
N GLU A 704 -16.60 -6.01 14.01
CA GLU A 704 -17.90 -5.60 13.43
C GLU A 704 -18.18 -4.11 13.67
N LYS A 705 -17.79 -3.55 14.83
CA LYS A 705 -17.89 -2.10 15.10
C LYS A 705 -17.05 -1.24 14.14
N LEU A 706 -16.00 -1.77 13.52
CA LEU A 706 -15.20 -1.03 12.53
C LEU A 706 -15.96 -0.77 11.22
N GLN A 707 -17.10 -1.43 10.97
CA GLN A 707 -17.91 -1.20 9.76
C GLN A 707 -18.32 0.27 9.59
N ILE A 708 -18.50 1.01 10.69
CA ILE A 708 -18.79 2.46 10.65
C ILE A 708 -17.68 3.29 9.98
N MET A 709 -16.47 2.72 9.90
CA MET A 709 -15.30 3.35 9.31
C MET A 709 -15.06 2.93 7.86
N GLU A 710 -15.79 1.93 7.33
CA GLU A 710 -15.58 1.37 5.98
C GLU A 710 -16.04 2.30 4.83
N ASP A 711 -16.69 3.43 5.15
CA ASP A 711 -16.90 4.55 4.23
C ASP A 711 -15.61 5.30 3.89
N LYS A 712 -14.61 5.23 4.77
CA LYS A 712 -13.30 5.86 4.58
C LYS A 712 -12.18 4.82 4.47
N PHE A 713 -12.28 3.74 5.22
CA PHE A 713 -11.29 2.68 5.30
C PHE A 713 -11.94 1.35 4.91
N PRO A 714 -12.23 1.13 3.61
CA PRO A 714 -12.82 -0.11 3.15
C PRO A 714 -11.97 -1.30 3.60
N GLY A 715 -12.62 -2.37 4.06
CA GLY A 715 -11.95 -3.55 4.59
C GLY A 715 -11.41 -3.39 6.00
N ALA A 716 -11.71 -2.30 6.73
CA ALA A 716 -11.26 -2.12 8.12
C ALA A 716 -11.65 -3.29 9.03
N SER A 717 -12.86 -3.85 8.86
CA SER A 717 -13.29 -5.03 9.61
C SER A 717 -12.62 -6.34 9.17
N TRP A 718 -11.74 -6.32 8.17
CA TRP A 718 -11.01 -7.50 7.70
C TRP A 718 -9.64 -7.66 8.34
N LEU A 719 -9.10 -6.56 8.88
CA LEU A 719 -7.72 -6.45 9.32
C LEU A 719 -7.45 -7.18 10.64
N PRO A 720 -8.23 -6.97 11.73
CA PRO A 720 -7.88 -7.57 13.01
C PRO A 720 -8.05 -9.09 12.98
N VAL A 721 -7.05 -9.82 13.46
CA VAL A 721 -7.06 -11.28 13.49
C VAL A 721 -6.40 -11.84 14.74
N ILE A 722 -6.97 -12.92 15.25
CA ILE A 722 -6.38 -13.73 16.32
C ILE A 722 -5.41 -14.73 15.68
N CYS A 723 -4.19 -14.77 16.17
CA CYS A 723 -3.25 -15.87 15.97
C CYS A 723 -3.26 -16.72 17.25
N GLN A 724 -3.89 -17.89 17.20
CA GLN A 724 -4.11 -18.77 18.36
C GLN A 724 -3.13 -19.95 18.32
N ASN A 725 -2.43 -20.18 19.43
CA ASN A 725 -1.76 -21.45 19.67
C ASN A 725 -2.82 -22.52 19.96
N SER A 726 -2.98 -23.48 19.05
CA SER A 726 -4.01 -24.53 19.17
C SER A 726 -3.79 -25.51 20.34
N ALA A 727 -2.60 -25.54 20.94
CA ALA A 727 -2.29 -26.33 22.13
C ALA A 727 -2.68 -25.64 23.45
N GLU A 728 -3.13 -24.40 23.39
CA GLU A 728 -3.46 -23.56 24.56
C GLU A 728 -4.95 -23.17 24.56
N VAL A 729 -5.48 -22.93 25.76
CA VAL A 729 -6.83 -22.40 25.94
C VAL A 729 -6.78 -20.88 25.67
N PRO A 730 -7.78 -20.28 25.00
CA PRO A 730 -7.83 -18.85 24.80
C PRO A 730 -7.80 -18.10 26.14
N PRO A 731 -7.07 -16.99 26.24
CA PRO A 731 -7.04 -16.17 27.44
C PRO A 731 -8.43 -15.64 27.80
N SER A 732 -8.63 -15.42 29.10
CA SER A 732 -9.76 -14.69 29.66
C SER A 732 -9.24 -13.51 30.48
N PHE A 733 -10.06 -12.49 30.67
CA PHE A 733 -9.71 -11.34 31.51
C PHE A 733 -9.92 -11.64 33.00
N GLN A 734 -9.34 -12.74 33.49
CA GLN A 734 -9.44 -13.21 34.87
C GLN A 734 -8.12 -13.85 35.33
N CYS A 735 -7.75 -13.67 36.60
CA CYS A 735 -6.54 -14.26 37.17
C CYS A 735 -6.67 -15.76 37.47
N GLY A 736 -5.53 -16.46 37.40
CA GLY A 736 -5.34 -17.90 37.20
C GLY A 736 -5.94 -18.93 38.19
N HIS A 737 -6.94 -18.59 39.01
CA HIS A 737 -7.70 -19.58 39.77
C HIS A 737 -9.16 -19.74 39.32
N LEU A 738 -9.79 -18.67 38.80
CA LEU A 738 -11.16 -18.74 38.24
C LEU A 738 -11.17 -19.12 36.76
N ALA A 739 -10.08 -18.89 36.02
CA ALA A 739 -9.96 -19.18 34.59
C ALA A 739 -9.69 -20.67 34.24
N ARG A 740 -9.50 -21.54 35.25
CA ARG A 740 -9.21 -22.99 35.07
C ARG A 740 -10.42 -23.91 35.36
N GLN A 741 -11.56 -23.34 35.75
CA GLN A 741 -12.86 -24.02 35.80
C GLN A 741 -13.63 -23.70 34.53
#